data_AF-A0A2D9C378-F1
#
_entry.id   AF-A0A2D9C378-F1
#
_cell.length_a   1.000
_cell.length_b   1.000
_cell.length_c   1.000
_cell.angle_alpha   90.00
_cell.angle_beta   90.00
_cell.angle_gamma   90.00
#
_symmetry.space_group_name_H-M   'P 1'
#
loop_
_entity.id
_entity.type
_entity.pdbx_description
1 polymer ?
#
loop_
_entity_poly.entity_id
_entity_poly.type
_entity_poly.pdbx_seq_one_letter_code
_entity_poly.pdbx_strand_id
1 'polypeptide(L)'
;MNTSPFVIRFGRRPSEITTLTRLLAANGLILIGACIGGCSSDHTASVKSIEVEDPRATSGAYVVEDADPGTEDGLARIAAALDELAEPNITPGMLESIRARAEHDAMEEQREVMEIKRANRLAEDESQSPAPVVHVPDNAGRLITLDRMSLSEINELMGSIALRLQAEKGFQIALPVLEAQLGARPQSVSEGPSLVQTAADGSKTILRLGFVSYVSQLPQIWVQGVTIKPDGSTIASAEIEQIQGMVSGSLEQLETMRTGLTQKDLARELVQLSYVDTQSAIKALTGLGIKTIDSVEKLPPTINYDELPIVTVMPPPDTKAMGLVGSAESASGAFGQSSTPTKASDLNANVLMGQTSEMMIVYHPAHPEQYSMVRQLLNKYIDRPARQVFVEGLVLEISEEGLDELGVEWSYQQGSVDFVLGSLSPTGLTDTLGLTNIEDRTLVKNWAVELRALVQDGKAEVLSRPSVITLDNRQATIRVGEDIPIATSQEGFSSASNKVAFNFKYLATGILLNIRPRITESGEEVSMLIDTVVSAQVPGRDLEIRSTAGDLLASAPTVSTRRVQTYARIDNKTPLIIGGLVSRDMSITQDKVPFLGDLPIIGNAFRSKQTSTEKREVIIVLTPYVLQDDDAVSRILPKDDDLFDSTGNKLFRDAFRIRSQDVFDLQFLAENKRLRIYRDLARELIKNNFTFAEVDPFSEFRDDTIPGEEILVHRMIYELIKRTEVDMRVNPQRIIYFEEKDYEGYNVRFLESMLAKLGDGQTPESFFKLNPGKAIAITYTYKRNSLARQDLASEPIPEVALVDCPNRDAWQQLLWDMNQPNSDGIDRYTIIIQGGRDIVRLQRAIMLKMIVQLNGGEESLSLDNFSIGKILHTPELGSDAVTVIDADVARYFFHTELYYAAIIKRIEETLKLFDDAIDDPSVQMYLEPGANRADLE
;
A
#
# COMPACT_ATOMS: atom_id res chain seq x y z
N MET A 1 2.14 11.40 38.32
CA MET A 1 1.30 12.40 37.63
C MET A 1 1.97 12.68 36.30
N ASN A 2 1.35 12.19 35.22
CA ASN A 2 1.80 12.37 33.84
C ASN A 2 1.31 13.75 33.36
N THR A 3 2.21 14.72 33.19
CA THR A 3 1.91 15.96 32.45
C THR A 3 2.61 15.86 31.10
N SER A 4 1.83 15.72 30.04
CA SER A 4 2.32 15.79 28.64
C SER A 4 2.15 17.23 28.14
N PRO A 5 3.11 17.83 27.42
CA PRO A 5 3.04 19.25 27.05
C PRO A 5 2.11 19.48 25.84
N PHE A 6 1.27 20.52 25.91
CA PHE A 6 0.53 21.07 24.77
C PHE A 6 1.44 21.97 23.91
N VAL A 7 1.14 22.08 22.60
CA VAL A 7 1.87 22.96 21.67
C VAL A 7 0.99 24.15 21.29
N ILE A 8 1.49 25.37 21.52
CA ILE A 8 0.80 26.63 21.18
C ILE A 8 1.65 27.37 20.14
N ARG A 9 1.07 27.76 19.00
CA ARG A 9 1.77 28.50 17.92
C ARG A 9 1.33 29.97 17.86
N PHE A 10 2.30 30.87 17.72
CA PHE A 10 2.08 32.33 17.65
C PHE A 10 2.63 32.93 16.35
N GLY A 11 1.96 33.96 15.82
CA GLY A 11 2.33 34.64 14.57
C GLY A 11 3.07 35.99 14.71
N ARG A 12 4.06 36.16 15.62
CA ARG A 12 4.79 37.45 15.79
C ARG A 12 6.32 37.35 16.03
N ARG A 13 6.99 38.52 15.94
CA ARG A 13 8.45 38.79 15.96
C ARG A 13 9.17 38.50 17.30
N PRO A 14 10.50 38.27 17.29
CA PRO A 14 11.25 37.63 18.40
C PRO A 14 11.41 38.42 19.72
N SER A 15 11.24 39.74 19.75
CA SER A 15 11.54 40.53 20.95
C SER A 15 10.48 40.49 22.06
N GLU A 16 9.24 40.13 21.75
CA GLU A 16 8.14 39.99 22.74
C GLU A 16 7.97 38.55 23.24
N ILE A 17 8.60 37.57 22.57
CA ILE A 17 8.48 36.13 22.89
C ILE A 17 9.27 35.77 24.16
N THR A 18 10.38 36.47 24.44
CA THR A 18 11.32 36.14 25.52
C THR A 18 10.69 36.25 26.92
N THR A 19 9.76 37.18 27.12
CA THR A 19 9.08 37.41 28.40
C THR A 19 8.01 36.33 28.67
N LEU A 20 7.26 35.91 27.64
CA LEU A 20 6.28 34.82 27.74
C LEU A 20 6.94 33.44 27.91
N THR A 21 8.11 33.24 27.29
CA THR A 21 8.89 31.98 27.36
C THR A 21 9.38 31.70 28.79
N ARG A 22 9.69 32.74 29.57
CA ARG A 22 10.08 32.60 30.99
C ARG A 22 8.89 32.29 31.91
N LEU A 23 7.70 32.77 31.57
CA LEU A 23 6.50 32.64 32.41
C LEU A 23 5.83 31.25 32.30
N LEU A 24 5.89 30.62 31.12
CA LEU A 24 5.30 29.30 30.84
C LEU A 24 6.25 28.11 31.12
N ALA A 25 7.57 28.31 30.97
CA ALA A 25 8.58 27.29 31.27
C ALA A 25 8.68 26.95 32.77
N ALA A 26 8.31 27.89 33.65
CA ALA A 26 8.29 27.66 35.10
C ALA A 26 7.15 26.71 35.56
N ASN A 27 6.13 26.48 34.71
CA ASN A 27 4.95 25.67 35.01
C ASN A 27 4.80 24.42 34.10
N GLY A 28 5.81 24.09 33.29
CA GLY A 28 5.89 22.78 32.60
C GLY A 28 5.28 22.67 31.20
N LEU A 29 4.97 23.78 30.50
CA LEU A 29 4.62 23.77 29.06
C LEU A 29 5.84 24.10 28.18
N ILE A 30 5.99 23.40 27.04
CA ILE A 30 7.09 23.56 26.08
C ILE A 30 6.57 24.20 24.78
N LEU A 31 7.18 25.30 24.35
CA LEU A 31 6.87 26.04 23.12
C LEU A 31 7.86 25.68 21.99
N ILE A 32 7.37 25.41 20.77
CA ILE A 32 8.20 25.21 19.56
C ILE A 32 7.81 26.27 18.53
N GLY A 33 8.73 27.19 18.21
CA GLY A 33 8.53 28.21 17.17
C GLY A 33 9.08 27.76 15.81
N ALA A 34 8.24 27.78 14.78
CA ALA A 34 8.65 27.62 13.38
C ALA A 34 8.49 28.96 12.63
N CYS A 35 9.57 29.49 12.08
CA CYS A 35 9.53 30.65 11.17
C CYS A 35 9.68 30.16 9.72
N ILE A 36 8.68 30.38 8.87
CA ILE A 36 8.77 30.22 7.41
C ILE A 36 9.10 31.60 6.81
N GLY A 37 10.14 31.66 5.98
CA GLY A 37 10.69 32.92 5.46
C GLY A 37 10.08 33.39 4.13
N GLY A 38 10.08 34.72 3.96
CA GLY A 38 10.23 35.42 2.68
C GLY A 38 8.97 36.02 2.04
N CYS A 39 8.78 37.35 2.15
CA CYS A 39 8.36 38.23 1.05
C CYS A 39 8.43 39.71 1.42
N SER A 40 8.46 40.55 0.38
CA SER A 40 8.76 41.98 0.32
C SER A 40 7.87 42.91 1.16
N SER A 41 8.37 44.13 1.34
CA SER A 41 7.66 45.30 1.87
C SER A 41 6.30 45.52 1.20
N ASP A 42 5.22 45.43 1.97
CA ASP A 42 4.04 46.29 1.84
C ASP A 42 3.27 46.34 3.17
N HIS A 43 2.75 47.52 3.49
CA HIS A 43 2.03 47.82 4.73
C HIS A 43 0.61 47.21 4.74
N THR A 44 0.11 46.97 5.97
CA THR A 44 -1.29 46.68 6.37
C THR A 44 -1.81 45.24 6.30
N ALA A 45 -1.54 44.44 7.34
CA ALA A 45 -2.47 43.46 7.93
C ALA A 45 -1.91 42.93 9.27
N SER A 46 -2.61 43.15 10.39
CA SER A 46 -2.30 42.50 11.67
C SER A 46 -3.04 41.17 11.76
N VAL A 47 -2.33 40.04 11.80
CA VAL A 47 -2.95 38.73 12.05
C VAL A 47 -2.98 38.47 13.57
N LYS A 48 -4.17 38.13 14.11
CA LYS A 48 -4.50 37.92 15.54
C LYS A 48 -5.23 36.59 15.76
N SER A 49 -4.56 35.46 15.53
CA SER A 49 -5.10 34.14 15.85
C SER A 49 -4.03 33.27 16.51
N ILE A 50 -4.47 32.44 17.47
CA ILE A 50 -3.62 31.48 18.19
C ILE A 50 -4.20 30.08 17.97
N GLU A 51 -3.34 29.14 17.59
CA GLU A 51 -3.71 27.76 17.29
C GLU A 51 -3.14 26.83 18.37
N VAL A 52 -4.02 26.02 18.97
CA VAL A 52 -3.69 25.09 20.07
C VAL A 52 -3.90 23.65 19.59
N GLU A 53 -2.87 22.82 19.73
CA GLU A 53 -2.83 21.44 19.23
C GLU A 53 -2.59 20.45 20.38
N ASP A 54 -3.45 19.42 20.50
CA ASP A 54 -3.27 18.30 21.44
C ASP A 54 -2.63 17.10 20.71
N PRO A 55 -1.44 16.64 21.12
CA PRO A 55 -0.75 15.53 20.47
C PRO A 55 -1.42 14.14 20.64
N ARG A 56 -2.56 14.02 21.35
CA ARG A 56 -3.27 12.74 21.53
C ARG A 56 -4.64 12.61 20.86
N ALA A 57 -5.21 13.68 20.30
CA ALA A 57 -6.51 13.62 19.64
C ALA A 57 -6.37 13.52 18.11
N THR A 58 -6.97 12.50 17.50
CA THR A 58 -6.92 12.26 16.04
C THR A 58 -7.78 13.24 15.22
N SER A 59 -8.24 14.36 15.79
CA SER A 59 -9.01 15.36 15.05
C SER A 59 -9.03 16.74 15.72
N GLY A 60 -8.48 17.75 15.03
CA GLY A 60 -8.89 19.16 15.10
C GLY A 60 -7.99 20.11 15.88
N ALA A 61 -7.43 21.11 15.19
CA ALA A 61 -6.83 22.30 15.80
C ALA A 61 -7.93 23.30 16.22
N TYR A 62 -7.79 23.92 17.40
CA TYR A 62 -8.70 24.97 17.87
C TYR A 62 -8.07 26.34 17.66
N VAL A 63 -8.78 27.24 16.98
CA VAL A 63 -8.33 28.61 16.69
C VAL A 63 -9.07 29.58 17.60
N VAL A 64 -8.33 30.27 18.47
CA VAL A 64 -8.87 31.35 19.30
C VAL A 64 -8.62 32.69 18.59
N GLU A 65 -9.69 33.30 18.11
CA GLU A 65 -9.65 34.58 17.39
C GLU A 65 -9.61 35.78 18.36
N ASP A 66 -8.87 36.83 17.99
CA ASP A 66 -8.82 38.12 18.70
C ASP A 66 -8.26 38.08 20.15
N ALA A 67 -7.44 37.08 20.49
CA ALA A 67 -6.75 37.02 21.78
C ALA A 67 -5.36 37.70 21.73
N ASP A 68 -5.19 38.81 22.45
CA ASP A 68 -3.88 39.47 22.66
C ASP A 68 -3.29 39.04 24.02
N PRO A 69 -2.19 38.26 24.04
CA PRO A 69 -1.60 37.74 25.27
C PRO A 69 -1.05 38.81 26.21
N GLY A 70 -0.90 40.07 25.74
CA GLY A 70 -0.50 41.21 26.57
C GLY A 70 -1.64 41.88 27.34
N THR A 71 -2.88 41.42 27.21
CA THR A 71 -4.07 42.03 27.84
C THR A 71 -4.77 41.08 28.80
N GLU A 72 -5.35 41.62 29.87
CA GLU A 72 -6.04 40.85 30.91
C GLU A 72 -7.23 40.03 30.37
N ASP A 73 -7.94 40.57 29.36
CA ASP A 73 -9.06 39.91 28.67
C ASP A 73 -8.57 38.77 27.73
N GLY A 74 -7.38 38.89 27.14
CA GLY A 74 -6.80 37.86 26.27
C GLY A 74 -6.36 36.61 27.03
N LEU A 75 -5.74 36.79 28.21
CA LEU A 75 -5.34 35.68 29.08
C LEU A 75 -6.56 34.94 29.66
N ALA A 76 -7.64 35.67 29.98
CA ALA A 76 -8.89 35.06 30.46
C ALA A 76 -9.58 34.19 29.40
N ARG A 77 -9.53 34.59 28.12
CA ARG A 77 -10.10 33.81 27.01
C ARG A 77 -9.30 32.56 26.67
N ILE A 78 -7.97 32.64 26.76
CA ILE A 78 -7.08 31.47 26.57
C ILE A 78 -7.28 30.47 27.73
N ALA A 79 -7.41 30.97 28.96
CA ALA A 79 -7.70 30.13 30.12
C ALA A 79 -9.08 29.44 30.02
N ALA A 80 -10.11 30.15 29.56
CA ALA A 80 -11.44 29.58 29.34
C ALA A 80 -11.44 28.49 28.25
N ALA A 81 -10.69 28.68 27.15
CA ALA A 81 -10.55 27.67 26.10
C ALA A 81 -9.79 26.41 26.56
N LEU A 82 -8.83 26.56 27.47
CA LEU A 82 -8.12 25.44 28.09
C LEU A 82 -8.96 24.72 29.15
N ASP A 83 -9.83 25.42 29.89
CA ASP A 83 -10.78 24.82 30.83
C ASP A 83 -11.87 23.99 30.12
N GLU A 84 -12.26 24.35 28.89
CA GLU A 84 -13.24 23.62 28.08
C GLU A 84 -12.70 22.27 27.55
N LEU A 85 -11.37 22.08 27.57
CA LEU A 85 -10.67 20.86 27.14
C LEU A 85 -10.49 19.79 28.25
N ALA A 86 -11.01 20.01 29.47
CA ALA A 86 -11.09 19.09 30.63
C ALA A 86 -9.79 18.32 30.96
N GLU A 87 -8.95 18.68 31.95
CA GLU A 87 -9.18 18.58 33.41
C GLU A 87 -7.90 19.07 34.21
N PRO A 88 -7.88 19.15 35.56
CA PRO A 88 -7.78 20.38 36.36
C PRO A 88 -6.40 20.59 37.04
N ASN A 89 -5.78 21.78 36.98
CA ASN A 89 -4.65 22.11 37.89
C ASN A 89 -4.28 23.61 37.95
N ILE A 90 -5.24 24.54 37.97
CA ILE A 90 -4.97 25.92 38.36
C ILE A 90 -5.90 26.30 39.52
N THR A 91 -5.34 26.33 40.73
CA THR A 91 -6.10 26.79 41.90
C THR A 91 -6.26 28.32 41.86
N PRO A 92 -7.36 28.89 42.39
CA PRO A 92 -7.58 30.33 42.41
C PRO A 92 -6.41 31.12 43.04
N GLY A 93 -5.75 30.53 44.04
CA GLY A 93 -4.55 31.13 44.67
C GLY A 93 -3.32 31.15 43.77
N MET A 94 -3.16 30.18 42.85
CA MET A 94 -2.10 30.24 41.83
C MET A 94 -2.37 31.35 40.83
N LEU A 95 -3.63 31.52 40.40
CA LEU A 95 -4.03 32.60 39.50
C LEU A 95 -3.76 33.97 40.13
N GLU A 96 -4.10 34.15 41.41
CA GLU A 96 -3.87 35.39 42.15
C GLU A 96 -2.38 35.68 42.37
N SER A 97 -1.57 34.64 42.60
CA SER A 97 -0.11 34.78 42.70
C SER A 97 0.55 35.13 41.36
N ILE A 98 0.06 34.60 40.25
CA ILE A 98 0.54 34.91 38.90
C ILE A 98 0.13 36.33 38.52
N ARG A 99 -1.11 36.74 38.84
CA ARG A 99 -1.60 38.12 38.63
C ARG A 99 -0.78 39.12 39.43
N ALA A 100 -0.52 38.85 40.70
CA ALA A 100 0.30 39.72 41.55
C ALA A 100 1.77 39.79 41.09
N ARG A 101 2.33 38.70 40.54
CA ARG A 101 3.69 38.68 39.98
C ARG A 101 3.78 39.42 38.65
N ALA A 102 2.79 39.22 37.78
CA ALA A 102 2.70 39.90 36.49
C ALA A 102 2.46 41.41 36.65
N GLU A 103 1.64 41.82 37.62
CA GLU A 103 1.45 43.23 37.97
C GLU A 103 2.71 43.85 38.58
N HIS A 104 3.45 43.11 39.42
CA HIS A 104 4.73 43.55 39.95
C HIS A 104 5.79 43.72 38.85
N ASP A 105 5.93 42.74 37.96
CA ASP A 105 6.93 42.77 36.89
C ASP A 105 6.56 43.79 35.81
N ALA A 106 5.26 43.97 35.50
CA ALA A 106 4.80 45.07 34.63
C ALA A 106 5.03 46.45 35.24
N MET A 107 4.91 46.60 36.57
CA MET A 107 5.29 47.82 37.27
C MET A 107 6.81 48.04 37.29
N GLU A 108 7.61 46.97 37.35
CA GLU A 108 9.07 47.02 37.32
C GLU A 108 9.58 47.35 35.91
N GLU A 109 8.98 46.79 34.86
CA GLU A 109 9.25 47.11 33.45
C GLU A 109 8.79 48.53 33.10
N GLN A 110 7.64 48.99 33.63
CA GLN A 110 7.23 50.39 33.50
C GLN A 110 8.15 51.34 34.29
N ARG A 111 8.74 50.89 35.39
CA ARG A 111 9.77 51.64 36.13
C ARG A 111 11.08 51.70 35.35
N GLU A 112 11.56 50.60 34.79
CA GLU A 112 12.76 50.59 33.94
C GLU A 112 12.55 51.40 32.67
N VAL A 113 11.41 51.27 31.99
CA VAL A 113 11.09 52.07 30.80
C VAL A 113 10.87 53.54 31.16
N MET A 114 10.32 53.87 32.34
CA MET A 114 10.28 55.26 32.82
C MET A 114 11.65 55.77 33.22
N GLU A 115 12.53 54.97 33.83
CA GLU A 115 13.91 55.35 34.13
C GLU A 115 14.74 55.52 32.86
N ILE A 116 14.56 54.67 31.85
CA ILE A 116 15.20 54.81 30.54
C ILE A 116 14.61 56.01 29.77
N LYS A 117 13.30 56.25 29.83
CA LYS A 117 12.69 57.48 29.25
C LYS A 117 13.04 58.74 30.01
N ARG A 118 13.34 58.65 31.31
CA ARG A 118 13.79 59.78 32.14
C ARG A 118 15.28 60.02 31.94
N ALA A 119 16.09 58.98 31.77
CA ALA A 119 17.49 59.05 31.38
C ALA A 119 17.66 59.57 29.94
N ASN A 120 16.81 59.14 29.00
CA ASN A 120 16.80 59.67 27.63
C ASN A 120 16.25 61.09 27.56
N ARG A 121 15.24 61.48 28.36
CA ARG A 121 14.81 62.89 28.44
C ARG A 121 15.83 63.79 29.12
N LEU A 122 16.54 63.30 30.14
CA LEU A 122 17.66 64.02 30.76
C LEU A 122 18.86 64.14 29.80
N ALA A 123 19.07 63.15 28.92
CA ALA A 123 20.10 63.20 27.87
C ALA A 123 19.69 64.08 26.67
N GLU A 124 18.39 64.18 26.35
CA GLU A 124 17.88 65.06 25.29
C GLU A 124 17.92 66.55 25.69
N ASP A 125 17.64 66.90 26.96
CA ASP A 125 17.70 68.29 27.45
C ASP A 125 19.15 68.83 27.62
N GLU A 126 20.17 67.97 27.71
CA GLU A 126 21.59 68.38 27.70
C GLU A 126 22.25 68.31 26.30
N SER A 127 21.51 67.93 25.26
CA SER A 127 22.05 67.71 23.89
C SER A 127 21.99 68.93 22.95
N GLN A 128 21.99 70.15 23.46
CA GLN A 128 22.16 71.36 22.64
C GLN A 128 23.60 71.89 22.66
N SER A 129 24.57 71.04 22.27
CA SER A 129 25.83 71.49 21.69
C SER A 129 26.61 70.27 21.15
N PRO A 130 26.99 70.23 19.86
CA PRO A 130 27.83 69.15 19.35
C PRO A 130 29.20 69.22 20.04
N ALA A 131 29.55 68.16 20.77
CA ALA A 131 30.92 68.01 21.27
C ALA A 131 31.89 68.04 20.06
N PRO A 132 32.98 68.82 20.12
CA PRO A 132 33.91 68.91 19.00
C PRO A 132 34.48 67.53 18.68
N VAL A 133 34.36 67.12 17.41
CA VAL A 133 34.99 65.88 16.91
C VAL A 133 36.49 66.00 17.13
N VAL A 134 37.05 65.04 17.85
CA VAL A 134 38.47 65.08 18.19
C VAL A 134 39.28 64.48 17.05
N HIS A 135 40.42 65.07 16.71
CA HIS A 135 41.30 64.53 15.68
C HIS A 135 41.82 63.15 16.11
N VAL A 136 41.42 62.11 15.38
CA VAL A 136 41.89 60.73 15.61
C VAL A 136 43.29 60.59 14.99
N PRO A 137 44.32 60.19 15.75
CA PRO A 137 45.65 59.94 15.19
C PRO A 137 45.61 58.81 14.15
N ASP A 138 46.40 58.91 13.07
CA ASP A 138 46.42 57.92 11.97
C ASP A 138 46.80 56.49 12.44
N ASN A 139 47.50 56.37 13.57
CA ASN A 139 47.89 55.09 14.18
C ASN A 139 46.90 54.56 15.23
N ALA A 140 45.73 55.19 15.38
CA ALA A 140 44.73 54.81 16.38
C ALA A 140 43.84 53.62 15.96
N GLY A 141 43.96 53.12 14.72
CA GLY A 141 43.23 51.96 14.23
C GLY A 141 44.15 50.81 13.81
N ARG A 142 43.81 49.57 14.16
CA ARG A 142 44.47 48.35 13.66
C ARG A 142 43.46 47.32 13.19
N LEU A 143 43.87 46.54 12.19
CA LEU A 143 43.17 45.34 11.72
C LEU A 143 43.95 44.11 12.17
N ILE A 144 43.26 43.16 12.80
CA ILE A 144 43.81 41.90 13.28
C ILE A 144 43.18 40.78 12.46
N THR A 145 43.97 40.03 11.71
CA THR A 145 43.49 38.90 10.91
C THR A 145 43.07 37.75 11.80
N LEU A 146 41.90 37.17 11.53
CA LEU A 146 41.40 35.96 12.17
C LEU A 146 41.53 34.76 11.24
N ASP A 147 41.43 33.57 11.81
CA ASP A 147 41.24 32.34 11.04
C ASP A 147 39.83 32.23 10.48
N ARG A 148 39.55 31.15 9.72
CA ARG A 148 38.21 30.90 9.16
C ARG A 148 37.22 30.63 10.30
N MET A 149 36.51 31.68 10.68
CA MET A 149 35.49 31.68 11.73
C MET A 149 34.14 32.13 11.16
N SER A 150 33.07 31.57 11.71
CA SER A 150 31.69 31.99 11.45
C SER A 150 31.40 33.35 12.09
N LEU A 151 30.36 34.04 11.61
CA LEU A 151 29.94 35.33 12.16
C LEU A 151 29.55 35.25 13.64
N SER A 152 29.01 34.11 14.09
CA SER A 152 28.66 33.89 15.49
C SER A 152 29.91 33.82 16.36
N GLU A 153 30.91 33.05 15.94
CA GLU A 153 32.19 32.92 16.65
C GLU A 153 32.94 34.25 16.74
N ILE A 154 32.90 35.07 15.69
CA ILE A 154 33.54 36.40 15.68
C ILE A 154 32.86 37.33 16.69
N ASN A 155 31.53 37.30 16.78
CA ASN A 155 30.79 38.13 17.74
C ASN A 155 31.02 37.67 19.19
N GLU A 156 31.06 36.36 19.45
CA GLU A 156 31.42 35.83 20.78
C GLU A 156 32.85 36.20 21.17
N LEU A 157 33.79 36.12 20.22
CA LEU A 157 35.17 36.55 20.43
C LEU A 157 35.24 38.03 20.81
N MET A 158 34.56 38.92 20.07
CA MET A 158 34.52 40.35 20.40
C MET A 158 33.86 40.62 21.77
N GLY A 159 32.78 39.90 22.09
CA GLY A 159 32.11 39.99 23.39
C GLY A 159 33.00 39.55 24.54
N SER A 160 33.73 38.44 24.39
CA SER A 160 34.67 37.93 25.40
C SER A 160 35.83 38.90 25.65
N ILE A 161 36.37 39.51 24.59
CA ILE A 161 37.42 40.54 24.69
C ILE A 161 36.90 41.77 25.44
N ALA A 162 35.68 42.23 25.11
CA ALA A 162 35.08 43.37 25.79
C ALA A 162 34.86 43.10 27.27
N LEU A 163 34.34 41.92 27.63
CA LEU A 163 34.14 41.51 29.02
C LEU A 163 35.47 41.42 29.79
N ARG A 164 36.54 40.92 29.14
CA ARG A 164 37.87 40.84 29.74
C ARG A 164 38.47 42.22 30.02
N LEU A 165 38.29 43.17 29.09
CA LEU A 165 38.71 44.57 29.29
C LEU A 165 37.95 45.25 30.43
N GLN A 166 36.66 44.94 30.60
CA GLN A 166 35.88 45.42 31.74
C GLN A 166 36.41 44.85 33.06
N ALA A 167 36.64 43.53 33.11
CA ALA A 167 37.05 42.84 34.33
C ALA A 167 38.50 43.12 34.76
N GLU A 168 39.46 43.06 33.83
CA GLU A 168 40.89 43.17 34.15
C GLU A 168 41.39 44.62 34.20
N LYS A 169 40.75 45.53 33.44
CA LYS A 169 41.22 46.91 33.26
C LYS A 169 40.20 47.96 33.68
N GLY A 170 38.99 47.58 34.09
CA GLY A 170 37.98 48.52 34.59
C GLY A 170 37.38 49.42 33.52
N PHE A 171 37.39 49.00 32.25
CA PHE A 171 36.63 49.68 31.20
C PHE A 171 35.13 49.56 31.47
N GLN A 172 34.36 50.55 31.01
CA GLN A 172 32.89 50.56 31.06
C GLN A 172 32.34 50.74 29.65
N ILE A 173 31.07 50.38 29.43
CA ILE A 173 30.41 50.63 28.13
C ILE A 173 30.35 52.14 27.89
N ALA A 174 30.82 52.58 26.72
CA ALA A 174 30.86 54.00 26.38
C ALA A 174 29.45 54.55 26.11
N LEU A 175 29.16 55.74 26.63
CA LEU A 175 27.93 56.46 26.31
C LEU A 175 27.95 56.95 24.85
N PRO A 176 26.81 56.99 24.13
CA PRO A 176 26.75 57.41 22.73
C PRO A 176 27.35 58.80 22.46
N VAL A 177 27.28 59.71 23.44
CA VAL A 177 27.86 61.06 23.36
C VAL A 177 29.39 61.04 23.29
N LEU A 178 30.03 60.13 24.03
CA LEU A 178 31.49 59.92 23.99
C LEU A 178 31.88 59.20 22.70
N GLU A 179 31.03 58.30 22.20
CA GLU A 179 31.24 57.65 20.93
C GLU A 179 31.22 58.67 19.77
N ALA A 180 30.29 59.62 19.76
CA ALA A 180 30.19 60.65 18.71
C ALA A 180 31.47 61.52 18.57
N GLN A 181 32.28 61.64 19.63
CA GLN A 181 33.53 62.41 19.61
C GLN A 181 34.62 61.82 18.69
N LEU A 182 34.55 60.52 18.38
CA LEU A 182 35.49 59.81 17.50
C LEU A 182 35.06 59.80 16.01
N GLY A 183 33.93 60.43 15.68
CA GLY A 183 33.36 60.41 14.33
C GLY A 183 32.71 59.07 13.95
N ALA A 184 32.15 59.00 12.73
CA ALA A 184 31.45 57.83 12.20
C ALA A 184 32.42 56.67 11.89
N ARG A 185 31.98 55.43 12.11
CA ARG A 185 32.74 54.22 11.76
C ARG A 185 32.81 54.06 10.22
N PRO A 186 33.87 53.44 9.67
CA PRO A 186 33.93 53.13 8.24
C PRO A 186 32.80 52.18 7.83
N GLN A 187 32.19 52.41 6.66
CA GLN A 187 31.01 51.64 6.18
C GLN A 187 31.26 50.13 6.01
N SER A 188 32.52 49.70 5.86
CA SER A 188 32.89 48.28 5.70
C SER A 188 33.07 47.53 7.02
N VAL A 189 32.92 48.20 8.17
CA VAL A 189 33.11 47.64 9.51
C VAL A 189 31.75 47.43 10.17
N SER A 190 31.53 46.25 10.73
CA SER A 190 30.32 45.91 11.47
C SER A 190 30.19 46.66 12.80
N GLU A 191 29.00 46.64 13.39
CA GLU A 191 28.81 47.19 14.73
C GLU A 191 29.39 46.28 15.81
N GLY A 192 30.13 46.87 16.75
CA GLY A 192 30.63 46.18 17.94
C GLY A 192 30.70 47.08 19.17
N PRO A 193 31.15 46.51 20.32
CA PRO A 193 31.14 47.19 21.60
C PRO A 193 32.14 48.36 21.63
N SER A 194 31.70 49.46 22.23
CA SER A 194 32.54 50.64 22.52
C SER A 194 32.75 50.74 24.02
N LEU A 195 34.00 50.91 24.44
CA LEU A 195 34.42 50.90 25.83
C LEU A 195 35.15 52.19 26.19
N VAL A 196 34.99 52.68 27.41
CA VAL A 196 35.66 53.87 27.93
C VAL A 196 36.29 53.59 29.30
N GLN A 197 37.48 54.13 29.53
CA GLN A 197 38.15 54.13 30.83
C GLN A 197 38.56 55.56 31.17
N THR A 198 38.30 55.98 32.40
CA THR A 198 38.75 57.29 32.91
C THR A 198 39.87 57.07 33.93
N ALA A 199 41.07 57.55 33.64
CA ALA A 199 42.21 57.45 34.55
C ALA A 199 42.14 58.53 35.64
N ALA A 200 42.87 58.30 36.74
CA ALA A 200 42.88 59.20 37.91
C ALA A 200 43.44 60.60 37.60
N ASP A 201 44.16 60.77 36.49
CA ASP A 201 44.69 62.03 35.98
C ASP A 201 43.67 62.82 35.12
N GLY A 202 42.46 62.28 34.94
CA GLY A 202 41.39 62.89 34.14
C GLY A 202 41.45 62.54 32.64
N SER A 203 42.41 61.74 32.20
CA SER A 203 42.45 61.26 30.81
C SER A 203 41.36 60.20 30.55
N LYS A 204 40.78 60.22 29.35
CA LYS A 204 39.74 59.27 28.92
C LYS A 204 40.24 58.45 27.75
N THR A 205 40.33 57.14 27.92
CA THR A 205 40.63 56.19 26.84
C THR A 205 39.34 55.61 26.30
N ILE A 206 39.09 55.76 25.00
CA ILE A 206 37.94 55.19 24.30
C ILE A 206 38.43 54.13 23.32
N LEU A 207 37.83 52.94 23.37
CA LEU A 207 38.09 51.80 22.51
C LEU A 207 36.82 51.45 21.72
N ARG A 208 36.95 51.14 20.44
CA ARG A 208 35.88 50.61 19.57
C ARG A 208 36.35 49.30 18.96
N LEU A 209 35.47 48.31 18.98
CA LEU A 209 35.67 47.01 18.37
C LEU A 209 34.64 46.82 17.25
N GLY A 210 35.04 46.19 16.15
CA GLY A 210 34.18 45.77 15.05
C GLY A 210 34.89 44.71 14.21
N PHE A 211 34.27 44.22 13.14
CA PHE A 211 34.93 43.29 12.21
C PHE A 211 34.64 43.65 10.75
N VAL A 212 35.52 43.17 9.88
CA VAL A 212 35.41 43.26 8.43
C VAL A 212 35.48 41.84 7.87
N SER A 213 34.48 41.44 7.09
CA SER A 213 34.45 40.12 6.45
C SER A 213 34.14 40.27 4.96
N TYR A 214 35.02 39.77 4.10
CA TYR A 214 34.80 39.67 2.65
C TYR A 214 34.81 38.19 2.24
N VAL A 215 34.03 37.83 1.23
CA VAL A 215 33.90 36.43 0.76
C VAL A 215 35.25 35.81 0.33
N SER A 216 36.21 36.64 -0.10
CA SER A 216 37.51 36.21 -0.65
C SER A 216 38.71 36.47 0.27
N GLN A 217 38.51 36.99 1.48
CA GLN A 217 39.60 37.31 2.42
C GLN A 217 39.27 36.76 3.82
N LEU A 218 40.30 36.49 4.61
CA LEU A 218 40.10 36.11 6.01
C LEU A 218 39.42 37.26 6.77
N PRO A 219 38.47 36.95 7.68
CA PRO A 219 37.83 37.98 8.49
C PRO A 219 38.87 38.71 9.35
N GLN A 220 38.66 40.00 9.57
CA GLN A 220 39.58 40.84 10.34
C GLN A 220 38.81 41.57 11.44
N ILE A 221 39.31 41.55 12.68
CA ILE A 221 38.82 42.42 13.75
C ILE A 221 39.42 43.80 13.56
N TRP A 222 38.56 44.81 13.53
CA TRP A 222 38.94 46.21 13.55
C TRP A 222 38.90 46.73 14.99
N VAL A 223 40.01 47.30 15.44
CA VAL A 223 40.15 47.90 16.77
C VAL A 223 40.58 49.34 16.60
N GLN A 224 39.86 50.28 17.21
CA GLN A 224 40.23 51.69 17.25
C GLN A 224 40.33 52.18 18.70
N GLY A 225 41.45 52.77 19.08
CA GLY A 225 41.71 53.22 20.45
C GLY A 225 42.34 54.60 20.53
N VAL A 226 41.70 55.51 21.28
CA VAL A 226 42.17 56.89 21.45
C VAL A 226 42.14 57.28 22.94
N THR A 227 43.26 57.79 23.45
CA THR A 227 43.32 58.41 24.78
C THR A 227 43.30 59.93 24.63
N ILE A 228 42.28 60.55 25.20
CA ILE A 228 42.09 62.00 25.26
C ILE A 228 42.70 62.48 26.59
N LYS A 229 43.75 63.30 26.52
CA LYS A 229 44.38 63.91 27.70
C LYS A 229 43.57 65.11 28.21
N PRO A 230 43.76 65.55 29.47
CA PRO A 230 43.08 66.72 30.03
C PRO A 230 43.36 68.03 29.27
N ASP A 231 44.46 68.09 28.51
CA ASP A 231 44.85 69.21 27.65
C ASP A 231 44.15 69.22 26.27
N GLY A 232 43.28 68.24 26.01
CA GLY A 232 42.55 68.08 24.76
C GLY A 232 43.37 67.43 23.64
N SER A 233 44.63 67.06 23.88
CA SER A 233 45.44 66.32 22.91
C SER A 233 45.05 64.83 22.89
N THR A 234 45.05 64.24 21.69
CA THR A 234 44.79 62.82 21.48
C THR A 234 46.06 62.06 21.16
N ILE A 235 46.21 60.92 21.81
CA ILE A 235 47.24 59.94 21.48
C ILE A 235 46.57 58.60 21.19
N ALA A 236 47.20 57.79 20.32
CA ALA A 236 46.77 56.42 20.13
C ALA A 236 46.95 55.65 21.45
N SER A 237 45.92 54.89 21.81
CA SER A 237 45.87 54.11 23.04
C SER A 237 46.89 52.96 22.98
N ALA A 238 47.66 52.78 24.05
CA ALA A 238 48.64 51.68 24.17
C ALA A 238 47.94 50.31 24.33
N GLU A 239 46.66 50.33 24.69
CA GLU A 239 45.81 49.15 24.86
C GLU A 239 45.53 48.43 23.54
N ILE A 240 45.73 49.07 22.38
CA ILE A 240 45.57 48.44 21.06
C ILE A 240 46.51 47.23 20.91
N GLU A 241 47.76 47.32 21.38
CA GLU A 241 48.71 46.20 21.31
C GLU A 241 48.37 45.06 22.29
N GLN A 242 47.76 45.40 23.42
CA GLN A 242 47.29 44.42 24.41
C GLN A 242 46.07 43.65 23.88
N ILE A 243 45.15 44.34 23.20
CA ILE A 243 43.99 43.71 22.55
C ILE A 243 44.45 42.74 21.46
N GLN A 244 45.49 43.09 20.69
CA GLN A 244 46.10 42.18 19.74
C GLN A 244 46.65 40.91 20.42
N GLY A 245 47.34 41.05 21.54
CA GLY A 245 47.79 39.89 22.34
C GLY A 245 46.64 39.06 22.91
N MET A 246 45.54 39.68 23.34
CA MET A 246 44.34 38.99 23.84
C MET A 246 43.62 38.22 22.72
N VAL A 247 43.50 38.81 21.53
CA VAL A 247 42.93 38.14 20.35
C VAL A 247 43.79 36.94 19.98
N SER A 248 45.10 37.12 19.79
CA SER A 248 46.00 36.02 19.44
C SER A 248 46.02 34.90 20.50
N GLY A 249 46.02 35.23 21.79
CA GLY A 249 45.96 34.23 22.86
C GLY A 249 44.61 33.51 22.95
N SER A 250 43.50 34.19 22.64
CA SER A 250 42.17 33.55 22.58
C SER A 250 42.03 32.65 21.35
N LEU A 251 42.63 33.04 20.23
CA LEU A 251 42.72 32.22 19.02
C LEU A 251 43.54 30.94 19.28
N GLU A 252 44.71 31.05 19.92
CA GLU A 252 45.52 29.89 20.29
C GLU A 252 44.77 28.95 21.25
N GLN A 253 44.02 29.51 22.22
CA GLN A 253 43.15 28.72 23.10
C GLN A 253 42.03 28.02 22.33
N LEU A 254 41.35 28.71 21.41
CA LEU A 254 40.32 28.11 20.56
C LEU A 254 40.90 27.02 19.65
N GLU A 255 42.09 27.21 19.08
CA GLU A 255 42.78 26.18 18.30
C GLU A 255 43.10 24.94 19.14
N THR A 256 43.55 25.11 20.40
CA THR A 256 43.77 23.97 21.31
C THR A 256 42.48 23.28 21.74
N MET A 257 41.35 24.00 21.83
CA MET A 257 40.04 23.40 22.10
C MET A 257 39.46 22.66 20.89
N ARG A 258 39.76 23.14 19.67
CA ARG A 258 39.34 22.50 18.41
C ARG A 258 40.18 21.27 18.07
N THR A 259 41.45 21.25 18.49
CA THR A 259 42.40 20.16 18.21
C THR A 259 42.65 19.29 19.45
N GLY A 260 42.05 18.10 19.47
CA GLY A 260 42.26 17.12 20.56
C GLY A 260 41.00 16.73 21.33
N LEU A 261 39.81 16.94 20.76
CA LEU A 261 38.56 16.47 21.36
C LEU A 261 38.62 14.95 21.57
N THR A 262 38.35 14.51 22.79
CA THR A 262 38.30 13.09 23.12
C THR A 262 36.88 12.57 22.91
N GLN A 263 36.72 11.26 22.81
CA GLN A 263 35.40 10.63 22.67
C GLN A 263 34.42 10.91 23.83
N LYS A 264 34.89 11.47 24.96
CA LYS A 264 34.05 11.88 26.09
C LYS A 264 33.48 13.28 25.94
N ASP A 265 34.12 14.12 25.12
CA ASP A 265 33.74 15.52 24.92
C ASP A 265 32.67 15.66 23.81
N LEU A 266 32.34 14.55 23.14
CA LEU A 266 31.41 14.49 22.02
C LEU A 266 30.07 13.87 22.44
N ALA A 267 28.98 14.47 21.98
CA ALA A 267 27.63 13.95 22.10
C ALA A 267 27.37 12.89 21.02
N ARG A 268 26.49 11.92 21.33
CA ARG A 268 26.15 10.80 20.45
C ARG A 268 24.65 10.66 20.42
N GLU A 269 24.08 10.63 19.21
CA GLU A 269 22.65 10.42 19.01
C GLU A 269 22.44 9.23 18.07
N LEU A 270 21.47 8.39 18.44
CA LEU A 270 21.05 7.26 17.62
C LEU A 270 19.90 7.69 16.71
N VAL A 271 20.06 7.44 15.43
CA VAL A 271 19.03 7.71 14.42
C VAL A 271 18.61 6.41 13.79
N GLN A 272 17.32 6.11 13.90
CA GLN A 272 16.69 5.00 13.20
C GLN A 272 16.24 5.47 11.80
N LEU A 273 16.62 4.70 10.79
CA LEU A 273 16.17 4.83 9.40
C LEU A 273 14.97 3.91 9.16
N SER A 274 14.01 4.41 8.40
CA SER A 274 12.73 3.73 8.16
C SER A 274 12.66 3.02 6.82
N TYR A 275 13.30 3.56 5.78
CA TYR A 275 13.13 3.12 4.39
C TYR A 275 14.44 2.74 3.68
N VAL A 276 15.58 3.29 4.13
CA VAL A 276 16.89 3.07 3.50
C VAL A 276 17.83 2.29 4.40
N ASP A 277 18.66 1.42 3.81
CA ASP A 277 19.69 0.69 4.52
C ASP A 277 20.85 1.62 4.96
N THR A 278 21.42 1.34 6.13
CA THR A 278 22.45 2.19 6.75
C THR A 278 23.71 2.35 5.88
N GLN A 279 24.07 1.33 5.10
CA GLN A 279 25.22 1.35 4.21
C GLN A 279 25.01 2.30 3.02
N SER A 280 23.83 2.27 2.40
CA SER A 280 23.44 3.21 1.35
C SER A 280 23.34 4.63 1.88
N ALA A 281 22.76 4.80 3.08
CA ALA A 281 22.67 6.11 3.73
C ALA A 281 24.05 6.71 4.03
N ILE A 282 25.01 5.91 4.53
CA ILE A 282 26.39 6.37 4.73
C ILE A 282 27.02 6.80 3.41
N LYS A 283 26.93 6.00 2.36
CA LYS A 283 27.49 6.35 1.05
C LYS A 283 26.92 7.66 0.51
N ALA A 284 25.62 7.88 0.69
CA ALA A 284 24.97 9.14 0.31
C ALA A 284 25.50 10.32 1.13
N LEU A 285 25.65 10.16 2.45
CA LEU A 285 26.20 11.19 3.33
C LEU A 285 27.68 11.50 3.04
N THR A 286 28.51 10.49 2.75
CA THR A 286 29.89 10.69 2.30
C THR A 286 29.92 11.48 1.00
N GLY A 287 29.03 11.19 0.06
CA GLY A 287 28.89 11.94 -1.20
C GLY A 287 28.47 13.41 -1.00
N LEU A 288 27.76 13.72 0.08
CA LEU A 288 27.38 15.08 0.48
C LEU A 288 28.46 15.81 1.29
N GLY A 289 29.62 15.18 1.50
CA GLY A 289 30.75 15.78 2.22
C GLY A 289 30.73 15.60 3.74
N ILE A 290 29.84 14.76 4.28
CA ILE A 290 29.83 14.40 5.71
C ILE A 290 30.85 13.31 5.97
N LYS A 291 31.64 13.43 7.05
CA LYS A 291 32.63 12.41 7.41
C LYS A 291 31.93 11.17 7.96
N THR A 292 32.21 10.01 7.38
CA THR A 292 31.58 8.74 7.77
C THR A 292 32.61 7.69 8.13
N ILE A 293 32.27 6.80 9.06
CA ILE A 293 33.12 5.68 9.49
C ILE A 293 32.31 4.39 9.48
N ASP A 294 32.86 3.34 8.88
CA ASP A 294 32.16 2.06 8.67
C ASP A 294 31.81 1.32 9.97
N SER A 295 32.46 1.63 11.09
CA SER A 295 32.24 0.96 12.37
C SER A 295 32.66 1.84 13.55
N VAL A 296 31.89 1.75 14.64
CA VAL A 296 32.16 2.48 15.90
C VAL A 296 33.58 2.21 16.44
N GLU A 297 34.09 0.99 16.28
CA GLU A 297 35.43 0.59 16.75
C GLU A 297 36.58 1.33 16.06
N LYS A 298 36.34 1.90 14.88
CA LYS A 298 37.36 2.64 14.10
C LYS A 298 37.37 4.14 14.39
N LEU A 299 36.59 4.62 15.36
CA LEU A 299 36.63 6.02 15.78
C LEU A 299 38.04 6.37 16.33
N PRO A 300 38.72 7.40 15.80
CA PRO A 300 40.02 7.77 16.31
C PRO A 300 39.91 8.23 17.78
N PRO A 301 40.99 8.07 18.57
CA PRO A 301 40.99 8.44 19.99
C PRO A 301 40.87 9.95 20.20
N THR A 302 41.39 10.74 19.26
CA THR A 302 41.28 12.20 19.21
C THR A 302 40.65 12.61 17.88
N ILE A 303 39.69 13.53 17.94
CA ILE A 303 38.92 14.03 16.79
C ILE A 303 39.15 15.54 16.69
N ASN A 304 39.35 16.05 15.47
CA ASN A 304 39.38 17.49 15.23
C ASN A 304 37.95 18.00 15.03
N TYR A 305 37.64 19.16 15.61
CA TYR A 305 36.33 19.81 15.47
C TYR A 305 35.89 19.96 14.00
N ASP A 306 36.81 20.26 13.08
CA ASP A 306 36.53 20.43 11.65
C ASP A 306 36.06 19.14 10.94
N GLU A 307 36.25 18.00 11.59
CA GLU A 307 35.85 16.69 11.07
C GLU A 307 34.45 16.26 11.52
N LEU A 308 33.80 17.06 12.38
CA LEU A 308 32.44 16.84 12.87
C LEU A 308 31.41 17.49 11.93
N PRO A 309 30.20 16.91 11.77
CA PRO A 309 29.71 15.70 12.41
C PRO A 309 30.27 14.42 11.78
N ILE A 310 30.49 13.39 12.61
CA ILE A 310 30.91 12.06 12.16
C ILE A 310 29.72 11.11 12.26
N VAL A 311 29.46 10.38 11.19
CA VAL A 311 28.37 9.39 11.12
C VAL A 311 28.94 7.98 11.06
N THR A 312 28.38 7.05 11.84
CA THR A 312 28.83 5.66 11.86
C THR A 312 27.68 4.66 12.04
N VAL A 313 27.86 3.43 11.55
CA VAL A 313 26.86 2.35 11.71
C VAL A 313 27.05 1.67 13.06
N MET A 314 25.95 1.33 13.74
CA MET A 314 26.01 0.40 14.85
C MET A 314 26.35 -1.01 14.35
N PRO A 315 27.21 -1.77 15.06
CA PRO A 315 27.53 -3.14 14.66
C PRO A 315 26.25 -3.98 14.66
N PRO A 316 26.01 -4.80 13.61
CA PRO A 316 24.83 -5.65 13.60
C PRO A 316 24.91 -6.67 14.74
N PRO A 317 23.78 -7.00 15.39
CA PRO A 317 23.70 -8.16 16.27
C PRO A 317 24.09 -9.46 15.54
N ASP A 318 24.57 -10.46 16.29
CA ASP A 318 25.08 -11.73 15.75
C ASP A 318 24.07 -12.41 14.80
N THR A 319 24.53 -12.77 13.59
CA THR A 319 23.71 -13.35 12.52
C THR A 319 23.05 -14.66 12.91
N LYS A 320 23.60 -15.37 13.91
CA LYS A 320 22.99 -16.56 14.50
C LYS A 320 21.69 -16.28 15.27
N ALA A 321 21.44 -15.04 15.68
CA ALA A 321 20.30 -14.66 16.51
C ALA A 321 19.10 -14.08 15.72
N MET A 322 19.25 -13.82 14.41
CA MET A 322 18.25 -13.06 13.63
C MET A 322 17.75 -13.73 12.35
N GLY A 323 18.19 -14.95 12.03
CA GLY A 323 17.67 -15.69 10.87
C GLY A 323 16.24 -16.19 11.08
N LEU A 324 15.31 -15.83 10.18
CA LEU A 324 13.94 -16.38 10.18
C LEU A 324 13.89 -17.87 9.78
N VAL A 325 14.97 -18.38 9.21
CA VAL A 325 15.25 -19.81 9.06
C VAL A 325 16.68 -20.02 9.54
N GLY A 326 16.86 -20.90 10.52
CA GLY A 326 18.15 -21.20 11.12
C GLY A 326 19.20 -21.47 10.04
N SER A 327 20.35 -20.80 10.16
CA SER A 327 21.51 -21.01 9.31
C SER A 327 22.08 -22.42 9.54
N ALA A 328 21.47 -23.43 8.91
CA ALA A 328 22.12 -24.72 8.76
C ALA A 328 23.13 -24.57 7.61
N GLU A 329 24.42 -24.57 7.96
CA GLU A 329 25.49 -24.81 7.00
C GLU A 329 25.17 -26.09 6.22
N SER A 330 25.27 -26.03 4.89
CA SER A 330 25.22 -27.23 4.05
C SER A 330 26.40 -28.13 4.43
N ALA A 331 26.15 -29.13 5.28
CA ALA A 331 27.12 -30.18 5.55
C ALA A 331 27.25 -31.04 4.29
N SER A 332 28.34 -30.87 3.54
CA SER A 332 28.71 -31.80 2.47
C SER A 332 29.12 -33.14 3.09
N GLY A 333 28.26 -34.15 2.99
CA GLY A 333 28.64 -35.52 3.31
C GLY A 333 29.75 -36.02 2.39
N ALA A 334 30.64 -36.89 2.90
CA ALA A 334 31.85 -37.39 2.24
C ALA A 334 31.66 -38.17 0.92
N PHE A 335 30.45 -38.20 0.36
CA PHE A 335 30.11 -38.87 -0.90
C PHE A 335 29.40 -37.97 -1.92
N GLY A 336 29.40 -36.64 -1.73
CA GLY A 336 28.91 -35.70 -2.75
C GLY A 336 27.41 -35.80 -3.07
N GLN A 337 26.62 -36.47 -2.23
CA GLN A 337 25.17 -36.46 -2.34
C GLN A 337 24.62 -35.16 -1.74
N SER A 338 24.11 -34.29 -2.62
CA SER A 338 23.29 -33.14 -2.24
C SER A 338 21.92 -33.65 -1.79
N SER A 339 21.55 -33.43 -0.53
CA SER A 339 20.15 -33.42 -0.13
C SER A 339 19.44 -32.31 -0.93
N THR A 340 18.20 -32.58 -1.34
CA THR A 340 17.32 -31.66 -2.06
C THR A 340 17.35 -30.25 -1.45
N PRO A 341 17.50 -29.17 -2.24
CA PRO A 341 17.42 -27.83 -1.68
C PRO A 341 15.97 -27.55 -1.27
N THR A 342 15.71 -27.45 0.04
CA THR A 342 14.47 -26.86 0.60
C THR A 342 14.46 -25.33 0.48
N LYS A 343 15.31 -24.76 -0.39
CA LYS A 343 15.40 -23.31 -0.59
C LYS A 343 14.38 -22.88 -1.64
N ALA A 344 13.31 -22.22 -1.20
CA ALA A 344 12.51 -21.35 -2.05
C ALA A 344 13.33 -20.08 -2.37
N SER A 345 14.36 -20.22 -3.21
CA SER A 345 15.36 -19.19 -3.55
C SER A 345 16.29 -18.77 -2.39
N ASP A 346 17.55 -18.51 -2.71
CA ASP A 346 18.42 -17.72 -1.84
C ASP A 346 17.95 -16.27 -1.93
N LEU A 347 17.09 -15.85 -0.98
CA LEU A 347 16.88 -14.43 -0.76
C LEU A 347 18.26 -13.82 -0.51
N ASN A 348 18.64 -12.87 -1.37
CA ASN A 348 19.94 -12.23 -1.32
C ASN A 348 20.22 -11.76 0.12
N ALA A 349 21.48 -11.78 0.58
CA ALA A 349 21.82 -11.41 1.97
C ALA A 349 21.37 -9.98 2.37
N ASN A 350 20.96 -9.19 1.38
CA ASN A 350 20.38 -7.85 1.52
C ASN A 350 18.86 -7.84 1.78
N VAL A 351 18.17 -8.98 1.85
CA VAL A 351 16.71 -9.10 2.10
C VAL A 351 16.42 -9.58 3.54
N LEU A 352 17.38 -9.40 4.43
CA LEU A 352 17.18 -9.59 5.87
C LEU A 352 16.57 -8.31 6.44
N MET A 353 15.25 -8.32 6.67
CA MET A 353 14.61 -7.41 7.62
C MET A 353 15.15 -7.77 9.02
N GLY A 354 16.27 -7.15 9.38
CA GLY A 354 17.01 -7.51 10.59
C GLY A 354 18.44 -6.99 10.64
N GLN A 355 18.79 -5.95 9.90
CA GLN A 355 19.91 -5.10 10.31
C GLN A 355 19.28 -4.01 11.16
N THR A 356 19.79 -3.76 12.36
CA THR A 356 19.41 -2.55 13.10
C THR A 356 19.64 -1.38 12.15
N SER A 357 18.57 -0.78 11.63
CA SER A 357 18.63 0.40 10.75
C SER A 357 19.02 1.64 11.56
N GLU A 358 19.93 1.48 12.52
CA GLU A 358 20.37 2.48 13.45
C GLU A 358 21.77 2.94 13.06
N MET A 359 21.91 4.25 12.98
CA MET A 359 23.17 4.94 12.76
C MET A 359 23.43 5.85 13.94
N MET A 360 24.70 6.00 14.30
CA MET A 360 25.14 6.92 15.33
C MET A 360 25.71 8.18 14.70
N ILE A 361 25.23 9.33 15.14
CA ILE A 361 25.74 10.64 14.77
C ILE A 361 26.53 11.18 15.96
N VAL A 362 27.79 11.50 15.73
CA VAL A 362 28.71 12.08 16.71
C VAL A 362 28.92 13.55 16.37
N TYR A 363 28.67 14.43 17.33
CA TYR A 363 28.74 15.89 17.16
C TYR A 363 29.22 16.56 18.44
N HIS A 364 29.58 17.84 18.34
CA HIS A 364 29.99 18.62 19.49
C HIS A 364 28.77 19.15 20.27
N PRO A 365 28.65 18.94 21.59
CA PRO A 365 27.45 19.31 22.36
C PRO A 365 27.12 20.81 22.33
N ALA A 366 28.12 21.68 22.19
CA ALA A 366 27.90 23.12 22.04
C ALA A 366 27.39 23.54 20.64
N HIS A 367 27.39 22.62 19.67
CA HIS A 367 27.05 22.87 18.26
C HIS A 367 25.98 21.88 17.73
N PRO A 368 24.75 21.92 18.27
CA PRO A 368 23.66 21.01 17.87
C PRO A 368 23.17 21.20 16.43
N GLU A 369 23.56 22.29 15.76
CA GLU A 369 23.31 22.52 14.33
C GLU A 369 23.94 21.42 13.45
N GLN A 370 25.07 20.83 13.88
CA GLN A 370 25.73 19.74 13.17
C GLN A 370 24.83 18.50 13.07
N TYR A 371 24.19 18.14 14.19
CA TYR A 371 23.22 17.05 14.24
C TYR A 371 21.97 17.36 13.41
N SER A 372 21.43 18.57 13.58
CA SER A 372 20.21 19.02 12.89
C SER A 372 20.37 19.01 11.37
N MET A 373 21.54 19.41 10.87
CA MET A 373 21.89 19.35 9.45
C MET A 373 21.84 17.92 8.90
N VAL A 374 22.49 16.96 9.56
CA VAL A 374 22.48 15.55 9.13
C VAL A 374 21.06 14.98 9.19
N ARG A 375 20.29 15.29 10.24
CA ARG A 375 18.90 14.86 10.38
C ARG A 375 18.02 15.40 9.25
N GLN A 376 18.20 16.67 8.87
CA GLN A 376 17.46 17.27 7.77
C GLN A 376 17.82 16.63 6.43
N LEU A 377 19.11 16.35 6.18
CA LEU A 377 19.56 15.66 4.96
C LEU A 377 18.97 14.25 4.86
N LEU A 378 18.98 13.53 5.97
CA LEU A 378 18.39 12.20 6.07
C LEU A 378 16.90 12.24 5.73
N ASN A 379 16.10 13.04 6.45
CA ASN A 379 14.65 13.06 6.28
C ASN A 379 14.21 13.61 4.91
N LYS A 380 14.94 14.58 4.34
CA LYS A 380 14.51 15.26 3.12
C LYS A 380 14.95 14.55 1.83
N TYR A 381 16.12 13.91 1.84
CA TYR A 381 16.74 13.42 0.60
C TYR A 381 17.06 11.92 0.61
N ILE A 382 17.33 11.33 1.78
CA ILE A 382 17.84 9.95 1.86
C ILE A 382 16.72 9.00 2.30
N ASP A 383 16.20 9.16 3.52
CA ASP A 383 15.25 8.26 4.15
C ASP A 383 13.79 8.61 3.83
N ARG A 384 13.44 8.55 2.54
CA ARG A 384 12.07 8.74 2.05
C ARG A 384 11.44 7.41 1.62
N PRO A 385 10.11 7.24 1.75
CA PRO A 385 9.42 6.07 1.21
C PRO A 385 9.65 5.98 -0.30
N ALA A 386 9.96 4.78 -0.78
CA ALA A 386 10.05 4.50 -2.21
C ALA A 386 8.66 4.16 -2.73
N ARG A 387 8.27 4.79 -3.84
CA ARG A 387 7.03 4.50 -4.56
C ARG A 387 7.00 3.05 -5.04
N GLN A 388 5.80 2.48 -5.15
CA GLN A 388 5.58 1.10 -5.60
C GLN A 388 5.02 1.07 -7.02
N VAL A 389 5.36 0.01 -7.75
CA VAL A 389 4.79 -0.31 -9.07
C VAL A 389 4.23 -1.72 -9.03
N PHE A 390 2.97 -1.86 -9.39
CA PHE A 390 2.37 -3.12 -9.75
C PHE A 390 2.52 -3.34 -11.26
N VAL A 391 3.05 -4.47 -11.69
CA VAL A 391 3.23 -4.80 -13.10
C VAL A 391 2.44 -6.04 -13.42
N GLU A 392 1.55 -5.90 -14.39
CA GLU A 392 0.74 -6.98 -14.95
C GLU A 392 1.36 -7.42 -16.28
N GLY A 393 1.53 -8.73 -16.46
CA GLY A 393 1.95 -9.33 -17.72
C GLY A 393 0.85 -10.19 -18.31
N LEU A 394 0.77 -10.21 -19.64
CA LEU A 394 -0.14 -11.04 -20.41
C LEU A 394 0.66 -11.72 -21.52
N VAL A 395 0.60 -13.05 -21.56
CA VAL A 395 1.27 -13.87 -22.58
C VAL A 395 0.20 -14.53 -23.45
N LEU A 396 0.26 -14.30 -24.75
CA LEU A 396 -0.73 -14.72 -25.74
C LEU A 396 -0.03 -15.52 -26.84
N GLU A 397 -0.71 -16.50 -27.41
CA GLU A 397 -0.32 -17.17 -28.66
C GLU A 397 -1.32 -16.78 -29.76
N ILE A 398 -0.86 -16.17 -30.86
CA ILE A 398 -1.71 -15.64 -31.95
C ILE A 398 -1.36 -16.34 -33.27
N SER A 399 -2.37 -16.65 -34.09
CA SER A 399 -2.21 -17.18 -35.44
C SER A 399 -1.82 -16.08 -36.45
N GLU A 400 -1.31 -16.45 -37.63
CA GLU A 400 -0.97 -15.49 -38.68
C GLU A 400 -2.15 -14.58 -39.07
N GLU A 401 -3.35 -15.15 -39.23
CA GLU A 401 -4.57 -14.40 -39.57
C GLU A 401 -4.95 -13.39 -38.48
N GLY A 402 -4.69 -13.72 -37.20
CA GLY A 402 -4.93 -12.81 -36.09
C GLY A 402 -3.90 -11.69 -35.98
N LEU A 403 -2.65 -11.90 -36.43
CA LEU A 403 -1.63 -10.85 -36.47
C LEU A 403 -1.95 -9.78 -37.51
N ASP A 404 -2.41 -10.21 -38.69
CA ASP A 404 -2.79 -9.31 -39.78
C ASP A 404 -3.99 -8.44 -39.40
N GLU A 405 -4.97 -9.00 -38.67
CA GLU A 405 -6.12 -8.28 -38.13
C GLU A 405 -5.74 -7.31 -36.99
N LEU A 406 -4.70 -7.60 -36.19
CA LEU A 406 -4.19 -6.69 -35.17
C LEU A 406 -3.42 -5.48 -35.76
N GLY A 407 -3.16 -5.47 -37.08
CA GLY A 407 -2.54 -4.35 -37.80
C GLY A 407 -1.06 -4.10 -37.46
N VAL A 408 -0.35 -5.11 -36.94
CA VAL A 408 1.06 -4.98 -36.54
C VAL A 408 1.97 -5.40 -37.71
N GLU A 409 2.48 -4.43 -38.49
CA GLU A 409 3.42 -4.70 -39.58
C GLU A 409 4.87 -4.64 -39.07
N TRP A 410 5.58 -5.78 -39.10
CA TRP A 410 6.98 -5.88 -38.68
C TRP A 410 7.92 -5.73 -39.89
N SER A 411 8.55 -4.58 -40.06
CA SER A 411 9.57 -4.39 -41.09
C SER A 411 10.98 -4.70 -40.55
N TYR A 412 11.53 -5.85 -40.94
CA TYR A 412 12.93 -6.20 -40.64
C TYR A 412 13.85 -5.68 -41.76
N GLN A 413 14.66 -4.65 -41.46
CA GLN A 413 15.71 -4.16 -42.35
C GLN A 413 17.08 -4.51 -41.74
N GLN A 414 17.93 -5.17 -42.52
CA GLN A 414 19.18 -5.78 -42.06
C GLN A 414 20.08 -4.76 -41.32
N GLY A 415 20.18 -4.87 -39.99
CA GLY A 415 21.12 -4.11 -39.14
C GLY A 415 20.49 -3.23 -38.05
N SER A 416 19.17 -3.05 -38.01
CA SER A 416 18.43 -2.48 -36.86
C SER A 416 16.98 -2.90 -36.92
N VAL A 417 16.43 -3.34 -35.78
CA VAL A 417 15.00 -3.59 -35.64
C VAL A 417 14.36 -2.26 -35.26
N ASP A 418 13.70 -1.61 -36.21
CA ASP A 418 12.93 -0.40 -35.94
C ASP A 418 11.45 -0.80 -35.78
N PHE A 419 10.83 -0.39 -34.68
CA PHE A 419 9.45 -0.73 -34.33
C PHE A 419 8.56 0.50 -34.57
N VAL A 420 7.67 0.42 -35.57
CA VAL A 420 6.69 1.48 -35.87
C VAL A 420 5.29 0.93 -35.63
N LEU A 421 4.56 1.56 -34.71
CA LEU A 421 3.17 1.24 -34.39
C LEU A 421 2.24 2.27 -35.06
N GLY A 422 1.48 1.86 -36.08
CA GLY A 422 0.34 2.61 -36.61
C GLY A 422 0.57 3.42 -37.90
N SER A 423 0.04 2.92 -39.03
CA SER A 423 -0.36 3.73 -40.18
C SER A 423 -1.53 3.03 -40.90
N LEU A 424 -2.75 3.54 -40.70
CA LEU A 424 -3.88 3.26 -41.58
C LEU A 424 -3.72 4.14 -42.83
N SER A 425 -3.26 3.59 -43.95
CA SER A 425 -3.31 4.31 -45.23
C SER A 425 -4.58 3.92 -45.99
N PRO A 426 -5.30 4.92 -46.53
CA PRO A 426 -5.36 4.96 -47.98
C PRO A 426 -5.21 6.39 -48.53
N THR A 427 -4.61 6.49 -49.71
CA THR A 427 -4.40 7.69 -50.55
C THR A 427 -3.22 8.59 -50.19
N GLY A 428 -2.20 8.55 -51.06
CA GLY A 428 -0.96 9.29 -50.88
C GLY A 428 -1.15 10.79 -50.87
N LEU A 429 -0.47 11.43 -49.91
CA LEU A 429 0.24 12.70 -50.02
C LEU A 429 1.25 12.70 -48.87
N THR A 430 2.49 13.04 -49.18
CA THR A 430 3.60 13.16 -48.24
C THR A 430 3.37 14.31 -47.26
N ASP A 431 3.15 14.01 -45.98
CA ASP A 431 3.49 14.94 -44.90
C ASP A 431 3.78 14.17 -43.60
N THR A 432 4.97 14.39 -43.06
CA THR A 432 5.47 13.79 -41.81
C THR A 432 4.76 14.41 -40.62
N LEU A 433 3.84 13.67 -39.99
CA LEU A 433 3.16 14.09 -38.77
C LEU A 433 3.84 13.49 -37.53
N GLY A 434 4.33 14.37 -36.66
CA GLY A 434 4.98 14.04 -35.40
C GLY A 434 3.98 13.65 -34.29
N LEU A 435 4.38 12.66 -33.49
CA LEU A 435 3.74 12.24 -32.26
C LEU A 435 3.77 13.39 -31.25
N THR A 436 2.68 14.15 -31.12
CA THR A 436 2.59 15.23 -30.12
C THR A 436 1.29 15.31 -29.34
N ASN A 437 0.31 14.42 -29.51
CA ASN A 437 -0.86 14.39 -28.61
C ASN A 437 -1.47 12.98 -28.52
N ILE A 438 -1.12 12.24 -27.46
CA ILE A 438 -1.78 11.00 -27.03
C ILE A 438 -2.51 11.32 -25.71
N GLU A 439 -3.61 12.08 -25.78
CA GLU A 439 -4.55 12.22 -24.66
C GLU A 439 -5.78 11.30 -24.81
N ASP A 440 -5.85 10.51 -25.89
CA ASP A 440 -7.08 9.84 -26.26
C ASP A 440 -7.15 8.41 -25.70
N ARG A 441 -7.93 8.24 -24.62
CA ARG A 441 -8.29 6.96 -23.97
C ARG A 441 -9.03 5.98 -24.91
N THR A 442 -9.22 6.35 -26.17
CA THR A 442 -9.87 5.58 -27.24
C THR A 442 -8.95 4.48 -27.79
N LEU A 443 -7.63 4.71 -27.85
CA LEU A 443 -6.66 3.76 -28.37
C LEU A 443 -6.53 2.49 -27.51
N VAL A 444 -6.46 2.64 -26.18
CA VAL A 444 -6.41 1.51 -25.22
C VAL A 444 -7.70 0.68 -25.27
N LYS A 445 -8.85 1.33 -25.46
CA LYS A 445 -10.15 0.65 -25.59
C LYS A 445 -10.24 -0.14 -26.90
N ASN A 446 -9.79 0.42 -28.01
CA ASN A 446 -9.83 -0.24 -29.32
C ASN A 446 -8.93 -1.48 -29.37
N TRP A 447 -7.72 -1.38 -28.82
CA TRP A 447 -6.78 -2.49 -28.81
C TRP A 447 -7.26 -3.67 -27.96
N ALA A 448 -7.85 -3.39 -26.78
CA ALA A 448 -8.49 -4.41 -25.97
C ALA A 448 -9.68 -5.07 -26.69
N VAL A 449 -10.48 -4.31 -27.43
CA VAL A 449 -11.64 -4.79 -28.23
C VAL A 449 -11.20 -5.69 -29.38
N GLU A 450 -10.12 -5.35 -30.06
CA GLU A 450 -9.58 -6.11 -31.19
C GLU A 450 -8.96 -7.43 -30.74
N LEU A 451 -8.15 -7.40 -29.68
CA LEU A 451 -7.62 -8.62 -29.07
C LEU A 451 -8.73 -9.58 -28.62
N ARG A 452 -9.86 -9.07 -28.14
CA ARG A 452 -11.03 -9.89 -27.77
C ARG A 452 -11.65 -10.59 -28.97
N ALA A 453 -11.76 -9.89 -30.10
CA ALA A 453 -12.28 -10.48 -31.32
C ALA A 453 -11.38 -11.62 -31.79
N LEU A 454 -10.06 -11.43 -31.74
CA LEU A 454 -9.09 -12.46 -32.13
C LEU A 454 -9.17 -13.73 -31.28
N VAL A 455 -9.25 -13.57 -29.95
CA VAL A 455 -9.33 -14.73 -29.07
C VAL A 455 -10.73 -15.38 -29.16
N GLN A 456 -11.81 -14.62 -29.39
CA GLN A 456 -13.15 -15.17 -29.63
C GLN A 456 -13.24 -15.94 -30.96
N ASP A 457 -12.54 -15.49 -31.99
CA ASP A 457 -12.46 -16.15 -33.30
C ASP A 457 -11.50 -17.37 -33.29
N GLY A 458 -10.88 -17.69 -32.15
CA GLY A 458 -9.90 -18.78 -32.02
C GLY A 458 -8.56 -18.50 -32.71
N LYS A 459 -8.32 -17.25 -33.12
CA LYS A 459 -7.07 -16.77 -33.73
C LYS A 459 -6.03 -16.38 -32.68
N ALA A 460 -6.40 -16.32 -31.41
CA ALA A 460 -5.47 -16.09 -30.31
C ALA A 460 -5.87 -16.91 -29.07
N GLU A 461 -4.89 -17.30 -28.26
CA GLU A 461 -5.04 -18.08 -27.02
C GLU A 461 -4.22 -17.43 -25.91
N VAL A 462 -4.76 -17.37 -24.69
CA VAL A 462 -4.02 -16.82 -23.53
C VAL A 462 -3.22 -17.94 -22.87
N LEU A 463 -1.89 -17.81 -22.86
CA LEU A 463 -1.01 -18.78 -22.20
C LEU A 463 -0.88 -18.49 -20.70
N SER A 464 -0.82 -17.21 -20.28
CA SER A 464 -0.69 -16.85 -18.86
C SER A 464 -0.88 -15.36 -18.56
N ARG A 465 -1.05 -15.04 -17.27
CA ARG A 465 -1.17 -13.68 -16.71
C ARG A 465 -0.34 -13.48 -15.43
N PRO A 466 0.99 -13.45 -15.50
CA PRO A 466 1.82 -13.17 -14.33
C PRO A 466 1.62 -11.73 -13.85
N SER A 467 1.61 -11.50 -12.54
CA SER A 467 1.63 -10.13 -11.98
C SER A 467 2.55 -10.05 -10.77
N VAL A 468 3.17 -8.88 -10.56
CA VAL A 468 4.11 -8.69 -9.45
C VAL A 468 4.14 -7.23 -9.00
N ILE A 469 4.23 -7.01 -7.69
CA ILE A 469 4.45 -5.70 -7.09
C ILE A 469 5.92 -5.54 -6.70
N THR A 470 6.48 -4.36 -6.94
CA THR A 470 7.86 -4.04 -6.56
C THR A 470 8.05 -2.57 -6.24
N LEU A 471 9.08 -2.26 -5.46
CA LEU A 471 9.48 -0.89 -5.18
C LEU A 471 10.25 -0.30 -6.37
N ASP A 472 10.23 1.02 -6.48
CA ASP A 472 11.05 1.76 -7.43
C ASP A 472 12.54 1.35 -7.34
N ASN A 473 13.17 1.12 -8.49
CA ASN A 473 14.53 0.64 -8.66
C ASN A 473 14.85 -0.73 -8.00
N ARG A 474 13.85 -1.49 -7.55
CA ARG A 474 14.04 -2.84 -7.00
C ARG A 474 13.61 -3.89 -8.01
N GLN A 475 14.43 -4.93 -8.13
CA GLN A 475 14.13 -6.04 -9.02
C GLN A 475 13.10 -6.96 -8.38
N ALA A 476 12.12 -7.36 -9.18
CA ALA A 476 11.18 -8.42 -8.85
C ALA A 476 11.25 -9.53 -9.91
N THR A 477 11.05 -10.75 -9.44
CA THR A 477 11.08 -11.97 -10.25
C THR A 477 9.84 -12.79 -9.93
N ILE A 478 9.07 -13.15 -10.95
CA ILE A 478 7.99 -14.13 -10.85
C ILE A 478 8.26 -15.30 -11.79
N ARG A 479 8.07 -16.52 -11.28
CA ARG A 479 8.20 -17.77 -12.03
C ARG A 479 6.94 -18.59 -11.86
N VAL A 480 6.30 -18.96 -12.98
CA VAL A 480 5.08 -19.76 -13.03
C VAL A 480 5.32 -20.94 -13.95
N GLY A 481 5.30 -22.17 -13.43
CA GLY A 481 5.48 -23.37 -14.24
C GLY A 481 5.98 -24.56 -13.46
N GLU A 482 6.40 -25.59 -14.17
CA GLU A 482 6.77 -26.90 -13.61
C GLU A 482 8.26 -27.19 -13.82
N ASP A 483 8.86 -27.89 -12.86
CA ASP A 483 10.26 -28.34 -12.93
C ASP A 483 10.30 -29.78 -13.43
N ILE A 484 10.73 -30.00 -14.68
CA ILE A 484 10.77 -31.32 -15.29
C ILE A 484 12.03 -32.07 -14.83
N PRO A 485 11.92 -33.23 -14.15
CA PRO A 485 13.07 -34.01 -13.74
C PRO A 485 13.68 -34.80 -14.91
N ILE A 486 14.98 -34.62 -15.16
CA ILE A 486 15.75 -35.36 -16.17
C ILE A 486 16.70 -36.31 -15.44
N ALA A 487 16.52 -37.61 -15.65
CA ALA A 487 17.43 -38.61 -15.13
C ALA A 487 18.77 -38.60 -15.90
N THR A 488 19.87 -38.52 -15.17
CA THR A 488 21.24 -38.65 -15.69
C THR A 488 21.87 -39.88 -15.07
N SER A 489 22.39 -40.79 -15.89
CA SER A 489 23.08 -41.99 -15.40
C SER A 489 24.51 -41.62 -14.99
N GLN A 490 24.90 -42.00 -13.78
CA GLN A 490 26.29 -41.94 -13.32
C GLN A 490 26.81 -43.37 -13.15
N GLU A 491 27.82 -43.75 -13.94
CA GLU A 491 28.45 -45.06 -13.81
C GLU A 491 29.37 -45.09 -12.58
N GLY A 492 29.05 -45.95 -11.61
CA GLY A 492 29.92 -46.26 -10.49
C GLY A 492 30.64 -47.58 -10.72
N PHE A 493 31.95 -47.56 -10.99
CA PHE A 493 32.76 -48.77 -11.01
C PHE A 493 33.05 -49.21 -9.56
N SER A 494 32.47 -50.33 -9.13
CA SER A 494 32.92 -51.08 -7.95
C SER A 494 33.29 -52.50 -8.38
N SER A 495 34.47 -53.00 -7.95
CA SER A 495 35.13 -54.22 -8.46
C SER A 495 34.39 -55.56 -8.27
N ALA A 496 33.09 -55.56 -7.98
CA ALA A 496 32.28 -56.78 -7.94
C ALA A 496 30.78 -56.59 -8.26
N SER A 497 30.33 -55.40 -8.68
CA SER A 497 28.93 -55.17 -9.06
C SER A 497 28.80 -53.93 -9.93
N ASN A 498 28.27 -54.08 -11.15
CA ASN A 498 27.80 -52.96 -11.98
C ASN A 498 26.54 -52.38 -11.31
N LYS A 499 26.71 -51.36 -10.48
CA LYS A 499 25.58 -50.56 -9.97
C LYS A 499 25.48 -49.30 -10.80
N VAL A 500 24.38 -49.13 -11.52
CA VAL A 500 24.05 -47.86 -12.18
C VAL A 500 23.37 -46.97 -11.14
N ALA A 501 23.96 -45.81 -10.85
CA ALA A 501 23.32 -44.78 -10.03
C ALA A 501 22.65 -43.75 -10.95
N PHE A 502 21.49 -43.25 -10.56
CA PHE A 502 20.78 -42.18 -11.29
C PHE A 502 20.83 -40.90 -10.48
N ASN A 503 21.16 -39.79 -11.13
CA ASN A 503 21.05 -38.44 -10.58
C ASN A 503 19.98 -37.67 -11.35
N PHE A 504 19.08 -36.96 -10.67
CA PHE A 504 18.02 -36.19 -11.31
C PHE A 504 18.41 -34.71 -11.41
N LYS A 505 18.39 -34.17 -12.63
CA LYS A 505 18.55 -32.73 -12.89
C LYS A 505 17.19 -32.15 -13.24
N TYR A 506 16.74 -31.14 -12.49
CA TYR A 506 15.47 -30.46 -12.75
C TYR A 506 15.66 -29.34 -13.77
N LEU A 507 14.82 -29.32 -14.80
CA LEU A 507 14.76 -28.27 -15.81
C LEU A 507 13.50 -27.43 -15.57
N ALA A 508 13.68 -26.16 -15.20
CA ALA A 508 12.57 -25.24 -14.99
C ALA A 508 11.89 -24.89 -16.31
N THR A 509 10.60 -25.19 -16.42
CA THR A 509 9.74 -24.82 -17.54
C THR A 509 8.63 -23.86 -17.11
N GLY A 510 8.01 -23.16 -18.05
CA GLY A 510 6.97 -22.16 -17.81
C GLY A 510 7.47 -20.74 -18.05
N ILE A 511 6.88 -19.78 -17.32
CA ILE A 511 7.08 -18.35 -17.54
C ILE A 511 7.91 -17.77 -16.41
N LEU A 512 9.00 -17.12 -16.76
CA LEU A 512 9.86 -16.35 -15.87
C LEU A 512 9.82 -14.90 -16.31
N LEU A 513 9.34 -14.00 -15.46
CA LEU A 513 9.34 -12.56 -15.69
C LEU A 513 10.21 -11.90 -14.63
N ASN A 514 11.32 -11.34 -15.08
CA ASN A 514 12.22 -10.51 -14.28
C ASN A 514 12.03 -9.06 -14.69
N ILE A 515 11.70 -8.20 -13.73
CA ILE A 515 11.52 -6.77 -13.98
C ILE A 515 12.27 -5.92 -12.98
N ARG A 516 12.75 -4.76 -13.41
CA ARG A 516 13.23 -3.69 -12.54
C ARG A 516 12.64 -2.37 -13.05
N PRO A 517 11.57 -1.86 -12.42
CA PRO A 517 10.98 -0.59 -12.81
C PRO A 517 11.75 0.58 -12.20
N ARG A 518 11.68 1.71 -12.90
CA ARG A 518 12.14 3.02 -12.50
C ARG A 518 11.05 4.04 -12.81
N ILE A 519 10.50 4.64 -11.77
CA ILE A 519 9.41 5.60 -11.89
C ILE A 519 9.98 6.99 -12.16
N THR A 520 9.31 7.75 -13.02
CA THR A 520 9.62 9.16 -13.26
C THR A 520 9.17 10.04 -12.09
N GLU A 521 9.68 11.27 -12.04
CA GLU A 521 9.32 12.22 -10.97
C GLU A 521 7.82 12.57 -10.99
N SER A 522 7.22 12.76 -12.18
CA SER A 522 5.77 12.97 -12.32
C SER A 522 4.95 11.72 -11.94
N GLY A 523 5.52 10.52 -12.10
CA GLY A 523 4.81 9.26 -11.91
C GLY A 523 3.88 8.86 -13.05
N GLU A 524 3.95 9.59 -14.16
CA GLU A 524 3.15 9.32 -15.36
C GLU A 524 3.81 8.25 -16.23
N GLU A 525 5.13 8.09 -16.15
CA GLU A 525 5.87 7.08 -16.91
C GLU A 525 6.70 6.17 -15.99
N VAL A 526 6.85 4.91 -16.41
CA VAL A 526 7.71 3.90 -15.77
C VAL A 526 8.69 3.36 -16.82
N SER A 527 9.99 3.49 -16.54
CA SER A 527 11.04 2.82 -17.33
C SER A 527 11.34 1.45 -16.72
N MET A 528 11.23 0.37 -17.49
CA MET A 528 11.40 -1.00 -16.99
C MET A 528 12.53 -1.72 -17.73
N LEU A 529 13.46 -2.29 -16.97
CA LEU A 529 14.34 -3.36 -17.47
C LEU A 529 13.58 -4.68 -17.35
N ILE A 530 13.37 -5.36 -18.48
CA ILE A 530 12.51 -6.53 -18.61
C ILE A 530 13.32 -7.69 -19.17
N ASP A 531 13.29 -8.83 -18.49
CA ASP A 531 13.83 -10.11 -18.97
C ASP A 531 12.76 -11.18 -18.75
N THR A 532 12.10 -11.57 -19.84
CA THR A 532 11.01 -12.54 -19.83
C THR A 532 11.41 -13.79 -20.59
N VAL A 533 11.14 -14.96 -20.02
CA VAL A 533 11.32 -16.27 -20.66
C VAL A 533 10.00 -17.02 -20.59
N VAL A 534 9.54 -17.54 -21.72
CA VAL A 534 8.38 -18.42 -21.85
C VAL A 534 8.88 -19.75 -22.40
N SER A 535 8.79 -20.81 -21.61
CA SER A 535 9.20 -22.15 -22.01
C SER A 535 8.09 -23.17 -21.81
N ALA A 536 7.99 -24.13 -22.73
CA ALA A 536 6.99 -25.19 -22.71
C ALA A 536 7.57 -26.49 -23.28
N GLN A 537 7.16 -27.64 -22.73
CA GLN A 537 7.49 -28.93 -23.32
C GLN A 537 6.79 -29.07 -24.68
N VAL A 538 7.48 -29.65 -25.67
CA VAL A 538 6.91 -29.92 -26.99
C VAL A 538 6.47 -31.39 -27.06
N PRO A 539 5.17 -31.70 -27.09
CA PRO A 539 4.69 -33.08 -27.12
C PRO A 539 5.21 -33.86 -28.33
N GLY A 540 5.61 -35.12 -28.12
CA GLY A 540 6.01 -36.03 -29.20
C GLY A 540 7.36 -35.73 -29.86
N ARG A 541 8.13 -34.76 -29.33
CA ARG A 541 9.49 -34.42 -29.79
C ARG A 541 10.57 -34.76 -28.77
N ASP A 542 10.27 -35.66 -27.84
CA ASP A 542 11.23 -36.09 -26.84
C ASP A 542 12.44 -36.77 -27.51
N LEU A 543 13.63 -36.48 -27.01
CA LEU A 543 14.85 -37.14 -27.44
C LEU A 543 14.89 -38.54 -26.85
N GLU A 544 14.58 -39.54 -27.67
CA GLU A 544 14.60 -40.94 -27.30
C GLU A 544 15.89 -41.63 -27.75
N ILE A 545 16.59 -42.26 -26.82
CA ILE A 545 17.70 -43.17 -27.10
C ILE A 545 17.13 -44.59 -27.09
N ARG A 546 17.22 -45.29 -28.22
CA ARG A 546 16.71 -46.65 -28.39
C ARG A 546 17.84 -47.66 -28.60
N SER A 547 17.65 -48.87 -28.11
CA SER A 547 18.53 -50.02 -28.34
C SER A 547 18.51 -50.45 -29.81
N THR A 548 19.52 -51.18 -30.26
CA THR A 548 19.55 -51.84 -31.58
C THR A 548 18.34 -52.78 -31.80
N ALA A 549 17.73 -53.27 -30.71
CA ALA A 549 16.51 -54.08 -30.74
C ALA A 549 15.20 -53.26 -30.74
N GLY A 550 15.27 -51.92 -30.63
CA GLY A 550 14.13 -51.00 -30.65
C GLY A 550 13.62 -50.54 -29.27
N ASP A 551 14.11 -51.13 -28.17
CA ASP A 551 13.71 -50.78 -26.80
C ASP A 551 14.15 -49.36 -26.41
N LEU A 552 13.28 -48.61 -25.71
CA LEU A 552 13.60 -47.28 -25.20
C LEU A 552 14.56 -47.39 -23.99
N LEU A 553 15.77 -46.84 -24.12
CA LEU A 553 16.82 -46.86 -23.09
C LEU A 553 16.83 -45.59 -22.24
N ALA A 554 16.55 -44.44 -22.85
CA ALA A 554 16.43 -43.15 -22.17
C ALA A 554 15.53 -42.22 -22.99
N SER A 555 14.80 -41.31 -22.31
CA SER A 555 14.05 -40.23 -22.94
C SER A 555 14.32 -38.93 -22.21
N ALA A 556 14.50 -37.84 -22.96
CA ALA A 556 14.61 -36.49 -22.42
C ALA A 556 13.64 -35.56 -23.15
N PRO A 557 12.84 -34.76 -22.42
CA PRO A 557 11.85 -33.90 -23.03
C PRO A 557 12.49 -32.76 -23.82
N THR A 558 11.92 -32.43 -24.98
CA THR A 558 12.31 -31.22 -25.72
C THR A 558 11.51 -30.03 -25.20
N VAL A 559 12.19 -28.96 -24.78
CA VAL A 559 11.58 -27.73 -24.29
C VAL A 559 11.78 -26.61 -25.30
N SER A 560 10.69 -26.02 -25.79
CA SER A 560 10.72 -24.78 -26.55
C SER A 560 10.90 -23.60 -25.59
N THR A 561 11.77 -22.65 -25.92
CA THR A 561 12.05 -21.47 -25.08
C THR A 561 12.02 -20.21 -25.93
N ARG A 562 11.24 -19.23 -25.49
CA ARG A 562 11.15 -17.89 -26.07
C ARG A 562 11.64 -16.91 -25.02
N ARG A 563 12.60 -16.04 -25.35
CA ARG A 563 13.18 -15.09 -24.40
C ARG A 563 13.22 -13.71 -25.01
N VAL A 564 12.77 -12.73 -24.23
CA VAL A 564 12.81 -11.31 -24.58
C VAL A 564 13.54 -10.56 -23.48
N GLN A 565 14.55 -9.78 -23.88
CA GLN A 565 15.30 -8.88 -23.00
C GLN A 565 15.25 -7.49 -23.58
N THR A 566 14.66 -6.55 -22.85
CA THR A 566 14.53 -5.17 -23.32
C THR A 566 14.57 -4.17 -22.17
N TYR A 567 14.79 -2.91 -22.52
CA TYR A 567 14.61 -1.78 -21.64
C TYR A 567 13.66 -0.80 -22.32
N ALA A 568 12.48 -0.59 -21.74
CA ALA A 568 11.42 0.20 -22.35
C ALA A 568 10.86 1.24 -21.37
N ARG A 569 10.38 2.36 -21.90
CA ARG A 569 9.64 3.37 -21.15
C ARG A 569 8.18 3.32 -21.56
N ILE A 570 7.30 3.29 -20.56
CA ILE A 570 5.88 2.98 -20.73
C ILE A 570 5.08 3.93 -19.84
N ASP A 571 3.99 4.47 -20.38
CA ASP A 571 3.07 5.29 -19.60
C ASP A 571 2.35 4.45 -18.54
N ASN A 572 2.08 5.06 -17.40
CA ASN A 572 1.33 4.45 -16.31
C ASN A 572 -0.07 4.03 -16.82
N LYS A 573 -0.47 2.80 -16.52
CA LYS A 573 -1.74 2.18 -16.94
C LYS A 573 -1.85 1.89 -18.45
N THR A 574 -0.74 1.92 -19.19
CA THR A 574 -0.72 1.65 -20.64
C THR A 574 -0.03 0.31 -20.93
N PRO A 575 -0.66 -0.57 -21.73
CA PRO A 575 -0.04 -1.83 -22.13
C PRO A 575 1.07 -1.59 -23.16
N LEU A 576 2.23 -2.22 -22.96
CA LEU A 576 3.32 -2.28 -23.94
C LEU A 576 3.53 -3.71 -24.43
N ILE A 577 3.57 -3.89 -25.75
CA ILE A 577 4.00 -5.13 -26.38
C ILE A 577 5.54 -5.15 -26.44
N ILE A 578 6.15 -6.16 -25.83
CA ILE A 578 7.60 -6.24 -25.67
C ILE A 578 8.27 -7.19 -26.66
N GLY A 579 7.51 -8.10 -27.28
CA GLY A 579 8.01 -8.88 -28.40
C GLY A 579 6.99 -9.86 -29.01
N GLY A 580 7.25 -10.19 -30.28
CA GLY A 580 6.71 -11.33 -31.03
C GLY A 580 7.88 -12.08 -31.68
N LEU A 581 7.90 -13.41 -31.59
CA LEU A 581 8.83 -14.28 -32.31
C LEU A 581 8.12 -15.19 -33.33
N VAL A 582 8.27 -14.85 -34.63
CA VAL A 582 7.70 -15.60 -35.78
C VAL A 582 8.31 -16.99 -35.93
N SER A 583 7.53 -18.01 -35.59
CA SER A 583 7.81 -19.41 -35.94
C SER A 583 6.90 -19.88 -37.06
N ARG A 584 7.49 -20.41 -38.15
CA ARG A 584 6.78 -21.02 -39.27
C ARG A 584 7.12 -22.50 -39.32
N ASP A 585 6.18 -23.35 -38.91
CA ASP A 585 6.29 -24.79 -39.05
C ASP A 585 5.58 -25.24 -40.33
N MET A 586 6.34 -25.83 -41.27
CA MET A 586 5.82 -26.37 -42.52
C MET A 586 6.01 -27.89 -42.52
N SER A 587 4.91 -28.63 -42.48
CA SER A 587 4.87 -30.08 -42.66
C SER A 587 4.36 -30.41 -44.06
N ILE A 588 5.19 -31.12 -44.84
CA ILE A 588 4.80 -31.63 -46.17
C ILE A 588 4.72 -33.15 -46.06
N THR A 589 3.50 -33.68 -46.02
CA THR A 589 3.23 -35.11 -46.12
C THR A 589 2.91 -35.44 -47.57
N GLN A 590 3.68 -36.34 -48.17
CA GLN A 590 3.48 -36.78 -49.54
C GLN A 590 3.31 -38.29 -49.59
N ASP A 591 2.08 -38.74 -49.85
CA ASP A 591 1.78 -40.13 -50.11
C ASP A 591 1.86 -40.39 -51.61
N LYS A 592 2.64 -41.38 -52.03
CA LYS A 592 2.75 -41.76 -53.45
C LYS A 592 2.73 -43.27 -53.64
N VAL A 593 2.11 -43.70 -54.73
CA VAL A 593 2.21 -45.10 -55.19
C VAL A 593 3.64 -45.31 -55.76
N PRO A 594 4.42 -46.28 -55.25
CA PRO A 594 5.76 -46.57 -55.77
C PRO A 594 5.74 -46.81 -57.30
N PHE A 595 6.75 -46.34 -58.03
CA PHE A 595 6.88 -46.34 -59.50
C PHE A 595 5.91 -45.44 -60.27
N LEU A 596 4.61 -45.49 -59.99
CA LEU A 596 3.61 -44.71 -60.74
C LEU A 596 3.58 -43.23 -60.33
N GLY A 597 3.88 -42.91 -59.08
CA GLY A 597 3.91 -41.54 -58.56
C GLY A 597 5.11 -40.69 -59.00
N ASP A 598 6.15 -41.31 -59.58
CA ASP A 598 7.39 -40.64 -60.01
C ASP A 598 7.39 -40.30 -61.51
N LEU A 599 6.34 -40.64 -62.26
CA LEU A 599 6.23 -40.34 -63.69
C LEU A 599 5.92 -38.84 -63.94
N PRO A 600 6.66 -38.14 -64.80
CA PRO A 600 6.57 -36.68 -64.96
C PRO A 600 5.26 -36.16 -65.57
N ILE A 601 4.50 -37.02 -66.27
CA ILE A 601 3.25 -36.64 -66.97
C ILE A 601 2.00 -37.14 -66.23
N ILE A 602 2.04 -38.37 -65.68
CA ILE A 602 0.87 -38.99 -65.04
C ILE A 602 1.01 -39.17 -63.52
N GLY A 603 2.19 -38.94 -62.95
CA GLY A 603 2.46 -39.17 -61.52
C GLY A 603 1.64 -38.30 -60.58
N ASN A 604 1.10 -37.17 -61.04
CA ASN A 604 0.21 -36.32 -60.24
C ASN A 604 -1.12 -37.01 -59.89
N ALA A 605 -1.59 -37.96 -60.69
CA ALA A 605 -2.82 -38.72 -60.40
C ALA A 605 -2.60 -39.85 -59.39
N PHE A 606 -1.33 -40.19 -59.07
CA PHE A 606 -0.92 -41.28 -58.19
C PHE A 606 -0.13 -40.80 -56.96
N ARG A 607 -0.19 -39.49 -56.68
CA ARG A 607 0.39 -38.87 -55.48
C ARG A 607 -0.64 -37.96 -54.81
N SER A 608 -0.70 -38.00 -53.49
CA SER A 608 -1.41 -37.05 -52.65
C SER A 608 -0.39 -36.20 -51.92
N LYS A 609 -0.49 -34.86 -52.01
CA LYS A 609 0.36 -33.93 -51.29
C LYS A 609 -0.51 -33.17 -50.30
N GLN A 610 -0.27 -33.38 -49.01
CA GLN A 610 -0.87 -32.58 -47.95
C GLN A 610 0.21 -31.66 -47.40
N THR A 611 -0.01 -30.35 -47.50
CA THR A 611 0.86 -29.33 -46.92
C THR A 611 0.12 -28.72 -45.73
N SER A 612 0.64 -28.92 -44.53
CA SER A 612 0.17 -28.24 -43.32
C SER A 612 1.18 -27.17 -42.96
N THR A 613 0.74 -25.91 -42.92
CA THR A 613 1.56 -24.79 -42.45
C THR A 613 0.90 -24.24 -41.21
N GLU A 614 1.59 -24.31 -40.08
CA GLU A 614 1.11 -23.81 -38.80
C GLU A 614 2.05 -22.68 -38.36
N LYS A 615 1.50 -21.47 -38.23
CA LYS A 615 2.22 -20.31 -37.71
C LYS A 615 1.54 -19.86 -36.43
N ARG A 616 2.29 -19.90 -35.34
CA ARG A 616 1.84 -19.43 -34.05
C ARG A 616 2.88 -18.51 -33.44
N GLU A 617 2.40 -17.39 -32.91
CA GLU A 617 3.19 -16.27 -32.45
C GLU A 617 2.96 -16.01 -30.97
N VAL A 618 4.01 -15.99 -30.16
CA VAL A 618 3.85 -15.61 -28.75
C VAL A 618 4.07 -14.12 -28.57
N ILE A 619 3.03 -13.42 -28.12
CA ILE A 619 3.05 -12.00 -27.77
C ILE A 619 3.12 -11.85 -26.26
N ILE A 620 4.02 -11.00 -25.78
CA ILE A 620 4.14 -10.63 -24.36
C ILE A 620 3.80 -9.15 -24.21
N VAL A 621 2.81 -8.88 -23.36
CA VAL A 621 2.31 -7.54 -23.06
C VAL A 621 2.57 -7.25 -21.58
N LEU A 622 3.12 -6.09 -21.25
CA LEU A 622 3.26 -5.63 -19.87
C LEU A 622 2.54 -4.30 -19.64
N THR A 623 1.85 -4.17 -18.51
CA THR A 623 1.15 -2.95 -18.10
C THR A 623 1.61 -2.54 -16.70
N PRO A 624 2.32 -1.40 -16.54
CA PRO A 624 2.72 -0.89 -15.23
C PRO A 624 1.62 -0.04 -14.59
N TYR A 625 1.50 -0.12 -13.27
CA TYR A 625 0.61 0.66 -12.44
C TYR A 625 1.40 1.26 -11.27
N VAL A 626 1.61 2.58 -11.28
CA VAL A 626 2.27 3.30 -10.18
C VAL A 626 1.28 3.53 -9.04
N LEU A 627 1.63 3.07 -7.84
CA LEU A 627 0.84 3.26 -6.63
C LEU A 627 1.20 4.60 -5.95
N GLN A 628 0.21 5.27 -5.38
CA GLN A 628 0.37 6.55 -4.67
C GLN A 628 0.47 6.31 -3.15
N ASP A 629 1.20 7.19 -2.44
CA ASP A 629 1.59 6.98 -1.04
C ASP A 629 0.42 7.08 -0.03
N ASP A 630 -0.69 7.74 -0.38
CA ASP A 630 -1.89 7.90 0.47
C ASP A 630 -2.91 6.75 0.34
N ASP A 631 -2.65 5.83 -0.57
CA ASP A 631 -3.48 4.66 -0.79
C ASP A 631 -3.04 3.56 0.17
N ALA A 632 -3.56 3.63 1.39
CA ALA A 632 -3.43 2.57 2.40
C ALA A 632 -3.62 1.20 1.71
N VAL A 633 -2.57 0.37 1.79
CA VAL A 633 -2.45 -0.96 1.15
C VAL A 633 -3.61 -1.92 1.53
N SER A 634 -4.46 -1.56 2.49
CA SER A 634 -5.70 -2.25 2.86
C SER A 634 -6.95 -1.85 2.03
N ARG A 635 -6.88 -0.81 1.19
CA ARG A 635 -7.99 -0.35 0.33
C ARG A 635 -7.75 -0.48 -1.18
N ILE A 636 -6.51 -0.78 -1.61
CA ILE A 636 -6.15 -0.98 -3.03
C ILE A 636 -5.50 -2.36 -3.27
N LEU A 637 -5.92 -3.37 -2.51
CA LEU A 637 -6.43 -4.52 -3.25
C LEU A 637 -7.80 -4.07 -3.73
N PRO A 638 -8.02 -3.83 -5.02
CA PRO A 638 -9.34 -3.55 -5.53
C PRO A 638 -10.15 -4.85 -5.40
N LYS A 639 -10.73 -5.05 -4.21
CA LYS A 639 -11.73 -6.08 -3.95
C LYS A 639 -13.12 -5.63 -4.43
N ASP A 640 -13.32 -4.32 -4.64
CA ASP A 640 -14.66 -3.76 -4.85
C ASP A 640 -14.79 -2.81 -6.08
N ASP A 641 -13.74 -2.61 -6.90
CA ASP A 641 -13.83 -1.75 -8.10
C ASP A 641 -14.30 -2.55 -9.32
N ASP A 642 -15.33 -2.06 -10.02
CA ASP A 642 -15.88 -2.64 -11.26
C ASP A 642 -14.84 -2.76 -12.37
N LEU A 643 -13.72 -2.04 -12.27
CA LEU A 643 -12.59 -2.17 -13.19
C LEU A 643 -11.96 -3.56 -13.21
N PHE A 644 -12.03 -4.34 -12.12
CA PHE A 644 -11.55 -5.73 -12.09
C PHE A 644 -12.56 -6.74 -12.64
N ASP A 645 -13.85 -6.38 -12.59
CA ASP A 645 -14.93 -7.08 -13.29
C ASP A 645 -15.16 -6.51 -14.71
N SER A 646 -14.33 -5.54 -15.15
CA SER A 646 -14.32 -5.04 -16.53
C SER A 646 -13.56 -5.98 -17.46
N THR A 647 -14.00 -7.24 -17.45
CA THR A 647 -14.18 -7.93 -18.70
C THR A 647 -15.07 -7.09 -19.61
N GLY A 648 -14.47 -6.33 -20.52
CA GLY A 648 -14.92 -6.56 -21.89
C GLY A 648 -14.26 -7.82 -22.48
N ASN A 649 -13.31 -8.47 -21.79
CA ASN A 649 -12.82 -9.79 -22.15
C ASN A 649 -13.88 -10.83 -21.79
N LYS A 650 -14.76 -11.17 -22.72
CA LYS A 650 -15.71 -12.31 -22.63
C LYS A 650 -15.03 -13.68 -22.45
N LEU A 651 -13.72 -13.73 -22.33
CA LEU A 651 -12.90 -14.94 -22.44
C LEU A 651 -12.66 -15.70 -21.14
N PHE A 652 -13.01 -15.14 -19.99
CA PHE A 652 -12.94 -15.85 -18.72
C PHE A 652 -14.05 -15.34 -17.78
N ARG A 653 -15.30 -15.81 -17.98
CA ARG A 653 -16.44 -15.45 -17.12
C ARG A 653 -16.86 -16.60 -16.20
N ASP A 654 -15.91 -17.39 -15.70
CA ASP A 654 -16.21 -18.64 -15.00
C ASP A 654 -16.00 -18.58 -13.51
N ALA A 655 -15.68 -17.40 -13.00
CA ALA A 655 -15.67 -17.17 -11.58
C ALA A 655 -15.94 -15.71 -11.23
N PHE A 656 -16.66 -15.49 -10.13
CA PHE A 656 -16.93 -14.17 -9.58
C PHE A 656 -16.29 -14.05 -8.21
N ARG A 657 -15.75 -12.88 -7.91
CA ARG A 657 -15.27 -12.57 -6.58
C ARG A 657 -16.40 -11.99 -5.75
N ILE A 658 -16.64 -12.55 -4.56
CA ILE A 658 -17.62 -12.03 -3.61
C ILE A 658 -17.15 -10.65 -3.14
N ARG A 659 -18.00 -9.64 -3.29
CA ARG A 659 -17.72 -8.25 -2.88
C ARG A 659 -18.40 -7.90 -1.56
N SER A 660 -18.04 -6.75 -0.99
CA SER A 660 -18.71 -6.23 0.22
C SER A 660 -20.23 -6.08 0.06
N GLN A 661 -20.69 -5.62 -1.11
CA GLN A 661 -22.12 -5.47 -1.42
C GLN A 661 -22.87 -6.79 -1.66
N ASP A 662 -22.16 -7.92 -1.81
CA ASP A 662 -22.76 -9.24 -2.04
C ASP A 662 -23.08 -9.99 -0.74
N VAL A 663 -22.57 -9.51 0.39
CA VAL A 663 -22.74 -10.13 1.71
C VAL A 663 -23.76 -9.33 2.52
N PHE A 664 -24.69 -10.00 3.18
CA PHE A 664 -25.66 -9.31 4.04
C PHE A 664 -25.08 -8.98 5.41
N ASP A 665 -25.59 -7.90 6.01
CA ASP A 665 -25.37 -7.61 7.42
C ASP A 665 -26.23 -8.55 8.27
N LEU A 666 -25.58 -9.47 8.98
CA LEU A 666 -26.21 -10.49 9.81
C LEU A 666 -26.05 -10.21 11.31
N GLN A 667 -25.63 -9.00 11.68
CA GLN A 667 -25.41 -8.63 13.08
C GLN A 667 -26.67 -8.85 13.94
N PHE A 668 -27.86 -8.63 13.38
CA PHE A 668 -29.14 -8.85 14.08
C PHE A 668 -29.39 -10.33 14.47
N LEU A 669 -28.87 -11.29 13.70
CA LEU A 669 -28.98 -12.72 14.05
C LEU A 669 -27.96 -13.09 15.13
N ALA A 670 -26.73 -12.59 15.00
CA ALA A 670 -25.67 -12.79 16.00
C ALA A 670 -26.02 -12.17 17.36
N GLU A 671 -26.71 -11.03 17.37
CA GLU A 671 -27.15 -10.34 18.58
C GLU A 671 -28.45 -10.89 19.18
N ASN A 672 -29.14 -11.81 18.48
CA ASN A 672 -30.39 -12.36 18.95
C ASN A 672 -30.17 -13.16 20.25
N LYS A 673 -30.74 -12.66 21.35
CA LYS A 673 -30.58 -13.26 22.68
C LYS A 673 -31.03 -14.72 22.73
N ARG A 674 -32.15 -15.05 22.07
CA ARG A 674 -32.69 -16.41 22.06
C ARG A 674 -31.70 -17.36 21.38
N LEU A 675 -31.27 -17.05 20.15
CA LEU A 675 -30.29 -17.89 19.43
C LEU A 675 -28.98 -18.06 20.20
N ARG A 676 -28.51 -17.00 20.88
CA ARG A 676 -27.32 -17.09 21.74
C ARG A 676 -27.48 -18.09 22.88
N ILE A 677 -28.62 -18.08 23.57
CA ILE A 677 -28.91 -19.03 24.66
C ILE A 677 -28.89 -20.47 24.15
N TYR A 678 -29.60 -20.76 23.06
CA TYR A 678 -29.62 -22.10 22.46
C TYR A 678 -28.25 -22.55 21.99
N ARG A 679 -27.45 -21.65 21.40
CA ARG A 679 -26.07 -21.94 20.98
C ARG A 679 -25.15 -22.24 22.17
N ASP A 680 -25.29 -21.49 23.26
CA ASP A 680 -24.49 -21.72 24.46
C ASP A 680 -24.88 -23.06 25.13
N LEU A 681 -26.17 -23.41 25.16
CA LEU A 681 -26.66 -24.72 25.60
C LEU A 681 -26.15 -25.87 24.72
N ALA A 682 -26.23 -25.72 23.39
CA ALA A 682 -25.72 -26.72 22.45
C ALA A 682 -24.22 -26.95 22.64
N ARG A 683 -23.45 -25.87 22.83
CA ARG A 683 -22.00 -25.93 23.09
C ARG A 683 -21.69 -26.66 24.40
N GLU A 684 -22.50 -26.47 25.44
CA GLU A 684 -22.37 -27.19 26.70
C GLU A 684 -22.64 -28.68 26.55
N LEU A 685 -23.73 -29.04 25.86
CA LEU A 685 -24.08 -30.43 25.56
C LEU A 685 -23.00 -31.13 24.73
N ILE A 686 -22.50 -30.48 23.67
CA ILE A 686 -21.44 -31.00 22.81
C ILE A 686 -20.12 -31.17 23.60
N LYS A 687 -19.81 -30.23 24.50
CA LYS A 687 -18.63 -30.32 25.37
C LYS A 687 -18.72 -31.54 26.29
N ASN A 688 -19.91 -31.84 26.80
CA ASN A 688 -20.14 -32.96 27.71
C ASN A 688 -20.26 -34.30 26.96
N ASN A 689 -20.72 -34.29 25.71
CA ASN A 689 -20.72 -35.44 24.82
C ASN A 689 -20.58 -35.01 23.35
N PHE A 690 -19.40 -35.26 22.78
CA PHE A 690 -19.06 -34.87 21.41
C PHE A 690 -19.96 -35.51 20.34
N THR A 691 -20.63 -36.63 20.63
CA THR A 691 -21.54 -37.26 19.66
C THR A 691 -22.74 -36.36 19.30
N PHE A 692 -23.14 -35.45 20.19
CA PHE A 692 -24.17 -34.47 19.87
C PHE A 692 -23.75 -33.48 18.78
N ALA A 693 -22.46 -33.32 18.49
CA ALA A 693 -22.00 -32.46 17.39
C ALA A 693 -22.41 -32.96 15.99
N GLU A 694 -22.83 -34.22 15.88
CA GLU A 694 -23.23 -34.87 14.61
C GLU A 694 -24.73 -35.22 14.56
N VAL A 695 -25.50 -34.89 15.60
CA VAL A 695 -26.91 -35.28 15.73
C VAL A 695 -27.80 -34.04 15.67
N ASP A 696 -28.75 -34.02 14.76
CA ASP A 696 -29.79 -32.98 14.70
C ASP A 696 -30.64 -33.03 15.98
N PRO A 697 -30.99 -31.88 16.59
CA PRO A 697 -30.80 -30.51 16.09
C PRO A 697 -29.53 -29.81 16.60
N PHE A 698 -28.68 -30.48 17.40
CA PHE A 698 -27.49 -29.87 18.03
C PHE A 698 -26.39 -29.54 17.01
N SER A 699 -26.28 -30.35 15.96
CA SER A 699 -25.43 -30.15 14.78
C SER A 699 -25.61 -28.74 14.15
N GLU A 700 -26.83 -28.21 14.12
CA GLU A 700 -27.18 -26.90 13.53
C GLU A 700 -26.72 -25.70 14.38
N PHE A 701 -26.26 -25.94 15.60
CA PHE A 701 -25.73 -24.91 16.50
C PHE A 701 -24.22 -25.09 16.75
N ARG A 702 -23.56 -25.91 15.94
CA ARG A 702 -22.11 -26.12 16.04
C ARG A 702 -21.37 -24.83 15.64
N ASP A 703 -20.35 -24.46 16.41
CA ASP A 703 -19.54 -23.25 16.18
C ASP A 703 -20.38 -21.95 16.14
N ASP A 704 -20.22 -21.13 15.10
CA ASP A 704 -20.97 -19.89 14.86
C ASP A 704 -22.08 -20.06 13.78
N THR A 705 -22.47 -21.31 13.48
CA THR A 705 -23.53 -21.60 12.48
C THR A 705 -24.91 -21.19 12.98
N ILE A 706 -25.81 -20.89 12.02
CA ILE A 706 -27.18 -20.49 12.29
C ILE A 706 -28.13 -21.50 11.61
N PRO A 707 -29.18 -21.99 12.29
CA PRO A 707 -30.20 -22.81 11.65
C PRO A 707 -30.78 -22.14 10.40
N GLY A 708 -30.73 -22.84 9.26
CA GLY A 708 -31.21 -22.31 7.98
C GLY A 708 -30.29 -21.30 7.30
N GLU A 709 -29.01 -21.21 7.70
CA GLU A 709 -28.04 -20.28 7.12
C GLU A 709 -27.85 -20.44 5.60
N GLU A 710 -28.06 -21.65 5.08
CA GLU A 710 -28.00 -21.94 3.65
C GLU A 710 -29.02 -21.10 2.87
N ILE A 711 -30.18 -20.79 3.45
CA ILE A 711 -31.21 -19.94 2.82
C ILE A 711 -30.66 -18.53 2.57
N LEU A 712 -29.85 -18.00 3.50
CA LEU A 712 -29.21 -16.69 3.34
C LEU A 712 -28.11 -16.74 2.29
N VAL A 713 -27.27 -17.77 2.32
CA VAL A 713 -26.20 -17.96 1.34
C VAL A 713 -26.79 -18.08 -0.08
N HIS A 714 -27.84 -18.87 -0.25
CA HIS A 714 -28.57 -18.98 -1.52
C HIS A 714 -29.12 -17.63 -1.99
N ARG A 715 -29.63 -16.80 -1.07
CA ARG A 715 -30.13 -15.47 -1.41
C ARG A 715 -28.99 -14.50 -1.78
N MET A 716 -27.84 -14.56 -1.12
CA MET A 716 -26.66 -13.77 -1.50
C MET A 716 -26.15 -14.15 -2.89
N ILE A 717 -26.03 -15.46 -3.18
CA ILE A 717 -25.65 -15.95 -4.51
C ILE A 717 -26.72 -15.56 -5.55
N TYR A 718 -28.00 -15.58 -5.20
CA TYR A 718 -29.08 -15.16 -6.10
C TYR A 718 -28.93 -13.68 -6.52
N GLU A 719 -28.64 -12.77 -5.58
CA GLU A 719 -28.39 -11.37 -5.91
C GLU A 719 -27.13 -11.20 -6.75
N LEU A 720 -26.09 -12.00 -6.50
CA LEU A 720 -24.89 -12.04 -7.33
C LEU A 720 -25.20 -12.45 -8.78
N ILE A 721 -25.98 -13.51 -8.99
CA ILE A 721 -26.41 -13.97 -10.32
C ILE A 721 -27.19 -12.87 -11.02
N LYS A 722 -28.15 -12.25 -10.31
CA LYS A 722 -29.00 -11.18 -10.84
C LYS A 722 -28.20 -9.94 -11.22
N ARG A 723 -27.16 -9.59 -10.46
CA ARG A 723 -26.24 -8.47 -10.77
C ARG A 723 -25.36 -8.77 -11.98
N THR A 724 -24.86 -9.99 -12.09
CA THR A 724 -23.89 -10.42 -13.12
C THR A 724 -24.54 -10.90 -14.42
N GLU A 725 -25.87 -11.03 -14.42
CA GLU A 725 -26.70 -11.49 -15.55
C GLU A 725 -26.25 -12.85 -16.11
N VAL A 726 -25.69 -13.71 -15.25
CA VAL A 726 -25.21 -15.05 -15.65
C VAL A 726 -26.38 -16.00 -15.92
N ASP A 727 -27.55 -15.73 -15.35
CA ASP A 727 -28.80 -16.45 -15.62
C ASP A 727 -29.20 -16.43 -17.10
N MET A 728 -28.78 -15.41 -17.87
CA MET A 728 -29.02 -15.35 -19.31
C MET A 728 -28.37 -16.48 -20.11
N ARG A 729 -27.40 -17.21 -19.53
CA ARG A 729 -26.77 -18.37 -20.17
C ARG A 729 -27.69 -19.59 -20.22
N VAL A 730 -28.70 -19.66 -19.34
CA VAL A 730 -29.69 -20.74 -19.36
C VAL A 730 -30.68 -20.48 -20.49
N ASN A 731 -30.73 -21.33 -21.51
CA ASN A 731 -31.70 -21.15 -22.58
C ASN A 731 -33.12 -21.55 -22.11
N PRO A 732 -34.10 -20.63 -22.07
CA PRO A 732 -35.44 -20.92 -21.54
C PRO A 732 -36.22 -21.94 -22.39
N GLN A 733 -35.87 -22.09 -23.66
CA GLN A 733 -36.48 -23.05 -24.59
C GLN A 733 -35.95 -24.48 -24.38
N ARG A 734 -34.80 -24.63 -23.70
CA ARG A 734 -34.13 -25.91 -23.46
C ARG A 734 -34.18 -26.35 -22.00
N ILE A 735 -35.19 -25.89 -21.28
CA ILE A 735 -35.50 -26.36 -19.93
C ILE A 735 -36.41 -27.59 -20.04
N ILE A 736 -36.02 -28.69 -19.40
CA ILE A 736 -36.76 -29.97 -19.40
C ILE A 736 -37.26 -30.36 -18.01
N TYR A 737 -38.34 -31.12 -17.97
CA TYR A 737 -38.87 -31.82 -16.79
C TYR A 737 -39.25 -33.26 -17.16
N PHE A 738 -39.42 -34.11 -16.14
CA PHE A 738 -39.76 -35.52 -16.32
C PHE A 738 -41.26 -35.76 -16.10
N GLU A 739 -41.86 -36.61 -16.93
CA GLU A 739 -43.24 -37.09 -16.76
C GLU A 739 -43.23 -38.60 -16.48
N GLU A 740 -44.15 -39.05 -15.65
CA GLU A 740 -44.38 -40.48 -15.41
C GLU A 740 -44.77 -41.21 -16.69
N LYS A 741 -44.37 -42.47 -16.79
CA LYS A 741 -44.65 -43.35 -17.94
C LYS A 741 -45.33 -44.61 -17.43
N ASP A 742 -46.27 -45.14 -18.21
CA ASP A 742 -47.05 -46.35 -17.87
C ASP A 742 -46.19 -47.64 -17.73
N TYR A 743 -44.92 -47.61 -18.13
CA TYR A 743 -43.93 -48.69 -18.05
C TYR A 743 -42.57 -48.10 -17.62
N GLU A 744 -41.61 -48.93 -17.17
CA GLU A 744 -40.30 -48.50 -16.65
C GLU A 744 -39.65 -47.30 -17.40
N GLY A 745 -39.22 -46.29 -16.63
CA GLY A 745 -38.56 -45.06 -17.10
C GLY A 745 -39.43 -43.81 -17.02
N TYR A 746 -38.94 -42.70 -17.59
CA TYR A 746 -39.60 -41.39 -17.59
C TYR A 746 -39.69 -40.82 -19.00
N ASN A 747 -40.70 -40.00 -19.26
CA ASN A 747 -40.76 -39.17 -20.46
C ASN A 747 -40.06 -37.84 -20.20
N VAL A 748 -39.23 -37.38 -21.14
CA VAL A 748 -38.58 -36.06 -21.06
C VAL A 748 -39.40 -35.07 -21.88
N ARG A 749 -39.82 -33.97 -21.27
CA ARG A 749 -40.58 -32.89 -21.94
C ARG A 749 -39.87 -31.55 -21.77
N PHE A 750 -39.96 -30.71 -22.79
CA PHE A 750 -39.53 -29.32 -22.71
C PHE A 750 -40.63 -28.47 -22.05
N LEU A 751 -40.24 -27.57 -21.16
CA LEU A 751 -41.15 -26.63 -20.51
C LEU A 751 -41.91 -25.78 -21.53
N GLU A 752 -41.23 -25.32 -22.58
CA GLU A 752 -41.85 -24.58 -23.68
C GLU A 752 -42.96 -25.39 -24.38
N SER A 753 -42.73 -26.68 -24.60
CA SER A 753 -43.74 -27.54 -25.25
C SER A 753 -45.00 -27.69 -24.41
N MET A 754 -44.87 -27.70 -23.08
CA MET A 754 -46.00 -27.71 -22.16
C MET A 754 -46.75 -26.37 -22.19
N LEU A 755 -46.03 -25.25 -22.13
CA LEU A 755 -46.61 -23.92 -22.21
C LEU A 755 -47.35 -23.72 -23.54
N ALA A 756 -46.74 -24.06 -24.67
CA ALA A 756 -47.38 -23.96 -25.97
C ALA A 756 -48.65 -24.83 -26.05
N LYS A 757 -48.61 -26.07 -25.55
CA LYS A 757 -49.76 -26.98 -25.54
C LYS A 757 -50.94 -26.47 -24.70
N LEU A 758 -50.67 -25.78 -23.58
CA LEU A 758 -51.69 -25.16 -22.74
C LEU A 758 -52.18 -23.79 -23.28
N GLY A 759 -51.55 -23.27 -24.33
CA GLY A 759 -51.95 -22.07 -25.06
C GLY A 759 -52.53 -22.37 -26.44
N ASP A 760 -51.92 -21.84 -27.49
CA ASP A 760 -52.33 -21.97 -28.90
C ASP A 760 -51.69 -23.13 -29.67
N GLY A 761 -50.78 -23.87 -29.01
CA GLY A 761 -50.02 -24.97 -29.61
C GLY A 761 -48.81 -24.54 -30.46
N GLN A 762 -48.54 -23.24 -30.60
CA GLN A 762 -47.45 -22.73 -31.44
C GLN A 762 -46.39 -21.93 -30.66
N THR A 763 -46.79 -21.10 -29.70
CA THR A 763 -45.84 -20.28 -28.93
C THR A 763 -46.06 -20.44 -27.43
N PRO A 764 -45.00 -20.50 -26.59
CA PRO A 764 -45.16 -20.56 -25.14
C PRO A 764 -45.81 -19.30 -24.55
N GLU A 765 -45.66 -18.15 -25.21
CA GLU A 765 -46.24 -16.88 -24.76
C GLU A 765 -47.78 -16.83 -24.88
N SER A 766 -48.34 -17.65 -25.78
CA SER A 766 -49.79 -17.72 -25.97
C SER A 766 -50.53 -18.19 -24.72
N PHE A 767 -49.90 -19.03 -23.90
CA PHE A 767 -50.44 -19.51 -22.63
C PHE A 767 -50.82 -18.34 -21.70
N PHE A 768 -49.91 -17.38 -21.55
CA PHE A 768 -50.10 -16.21 -20.67
C PHE A 768 -51.19 -15.27 -21.19
N LYS A 769 -51.41 -15.23 -22.51
CA LYS A 769 -52.48 -14.42 -23.12
C LYS A 769 -53.85 -15.07 -22.98
N LEU A 770 -53.91 -16.40 -23.11
CA LEU A 770 -55.16 -17.17 -23.08
C LEU A 770 -55.67 -17.47 -21.65
N ASN A 771 -54.78 -17.48 -20.67
CA ASN A 771 -55.13 -17.81 -19.28
C ASN A 771 -54.80 -16.65 -18.31
N PRO A 772 -55.42 -15.47 -18.47
CA PRO A 772 -55.19 -14.34 -17.57
C PRO A 772 -55.66 -14.69 -16.15
N GLY A 773 -54.79 -14.54 -15.16
CA GLY A 773 -55.11 -14.85 -13.77
C GLY A 773 -54.98 -16.33 -13.37
N LYS A 774 -54.39 -17.17 -14.24
CA LYS A 774 -53.97 -18.54 -13.91
C LYS A 774 -52.45 -18.62 -13.87
N ALA A 775 -51.92 -19.59 -13.13
CA ALA A 775 -50.50 -19.94 -13.15
C ALA A 775 -50.34 -21.45 -13.26
N ILE A 776 -49.16 -21.89 -13.73
CA ILE A 776 -48.76 -23.30 -13.69
C ILE A 776 -47.95 -23.50 -12.42
N ALA A 777 -48.36 -24.48 -11.61
CA ALA A 777 -47.62 -24.95 -10.46
C ALA A 777 -46.94 -26.29 -10.80
N ILE A 778 -45.62 -26.34 -10.65
CA ILE A 778 -44.80 -27.55 -10.82
C ILE A 778 -44.28 -27.91 -9.43
N THR A 779 -44.84 -28.95 -8.82
CA THR A 779 -44.60 -29.31 -7.41
C THR A 779 -43.80 -30.59 -7.30
N TYR A 780 -42.66 -30.52 -6.61
CA TYR A 780 -41.83 -31.67 -6.27
C TYR A 780 -42.03 -32.03 -4.80
N THR A 781 -41.98 -33.31 -4.47
CA THR A 781 -42.02 -33.78 -3.08
C THR A 781 -40.60 -34.18 -2.70
N TYR A 782 -40.02 -33.54 -1.68
CA TYR A 782 -38.61 -33.68 -1.29
C TYR A 782 -38.43 -34.92 -0.38
N LYS A 783 -37.89 -36.00 -0.92
CA LYS A 783 -37.76 -37.32 -0.31
C LYS A 783 -36.31 -37.79 -0.14
N ARG A 784 -35.32 -36.89 -0.34
CA ARG A 784 -33.88 -37.19 -0.29
C ARG A 784 -33.41 -37.83 1.04
N ASN A 785 -34.11 -37.54 2.14
CA ASN A 785 -33.78 -38.07 3.48
C ASN A 785 -34.62 -39.29 3.88
N SER A 786 -35.43 -39.84 2.96
CA SER A 786 -36.21 -41.05 3.21
C SER A 786 -35.35 -42.30 3.15
N LEU A 787 -35.52 -43.19 4.12
CA LEU A 787 -34.90 -44.52 4.13
C LEU A 787 -35.70 -45.55 3.30
N ALA A 788 -36.82 -45.16 2.68
CA ALA A 788 -37.67 -46.09 1.96
C ALA A 788 -37.12 -46.39 0.55
N ARG A 789 -36.96 -47.68 0.22
CA ARG A 789 -36.40 -48.13 -1.07
C ARG A 789 -37.19 -47.66 -2.30
N GLN A 790 -38.50 -47.42 -2.16
CA GLN A 790 -39.35 -46.93 -3.24
C GLN A 790 -39.11 -45.45 -3.57
N ASP A 791 -38.54 -44.69 -2.64
CA ASP A 791 -38.35 -43.24 -2.80
C ASP A 791 -37.11 -42.90 -3.65
N LEU A 792 -36.13 -43.80 -3.73
CA LEU A 792 -34.89 -43.68 -4.53
C LEU A 792 -35.12 -43.40 -6.02
N ALA A 793 -36.29 -43.74 -6.57
CA ALA A 793 -36.66 -43.55 -7.97
C ALA A 793 -37.87 -42.62 -8.17
N SER A 794 -38.33 -41.96 -7.10
CA SER A 794 -39.54 -41.12 -7.16
C SER A 794 -39.25 -39.65 -7.50
N GLU A 795 -38.11 -39.13 -7.07
CA GLU A 795 -37.55 -37.88 -7.60
C GLU A 795 -36.77 -38.22 -8.89
N PRO A 796 -37.00 -37.55 -10.03
CA PRO A 796 -37.43 -36.14 -10.16
C PRO A 796 -38.79 -35.91 -10.87
N ILE A 797 -39.85 -36.68 -10.60
CA ILE A 797 -41.17 -36.43 -11.24
C ILE A 797 -41.96 -35.35 -10.48
N PRO A 798 -42.35 -34.22 -11.13
CA PRO A 798 -43.24 -33.24 -10.52
C PRO A 798 -44.73 -33.54 -10.75
N GLU A 799 -45.55 -33.09 -9.81
CA GLU A 799 -46.99 -32.89 -10.01
C GLU A 799 -47.23 -31.51 -10.66
N VAL A 800 -47.80 -31.50 -11.86
CA VAL A 800 -48.10 -30.26 -12.60
C VAL A 800 -49.59 -29.95 -12.55
N ALA A 801 -49.96 -28.76 -12.06
CA ALA A 801 -51.34 -28.32 -11.96
C ALA A 801 -51.52 -26.87 -12.44
N LEU A 802 -52.71 -26.56 -12.98
CA LEU A 802 -53.13 -25.19 -13.28
C LEU A 802 -53.86 -24.62 -12.07
N VAL A 803 -53.36 -23.52 -11.51
CA VAL A 803 -53.84 -22.91 -10.27
C VAL A 803 -54.35 -21.49 -10.51
N ASP A 804 -55.32 -21.06 -9.70
CA ASP A 804 -55.84 -19.69 -9.72
C ASP A 804 -54.83 -18.72 -9.09
N CYS A 805 -54.44 -17.70 -9.84
CA CYS A 805 -53.44 -16.71 -9.43
C CYS A 805 -53.82 -15.33 -10.01
N PRO A 806 -54.79 -14.62 -9.39
CA PRO A 806 -55.41 -13.43 -9.97
C PRO A 806 -54.48 -12.20 -9.99
N ASN A 807 -53.57 -12.08 -9.03
CA ASN A 807 -52.65 -10.95 -8.90
C ASN A 807 -51.30 -11.40 -8.31
N ARG A 808 -50.35 -10.46 -8.17
CA ARG A 808 -48.99 -10.78 -7.69
C ARG A 808 -48.94 -11.07 -6.19
N ASP A 809 -49.81 -10.47 -5.39
CA ASP A 809 -49.86 -10.73 -3.95
C ASP A 809 -50.38 -12.15 -3.68
N ALA A 810 -51.42 -12.57 -4.40
CA ALA A 810 -51.91 -13.95 -4.39
C ALA A 810 -50.84 -14.94 -4.88
N TRP A 811 -49.97 -14.55 -5.80
CA TRP A 811 -48.85 -15.38 -6.24
C TRP A 811 -47.88 -15.71 -5.09
N GLN A 812 -47.54 -14.73 -4.25
CA GLN A 812 -46.63 -14.95 -3.11
C GLN A 812 -47.27 -15.82 -2.02
N GLN A 813 -48.55 -15.57 -1.71
CA GLN A 813 -49.31 -16.38 -0.76
C GLN A 813 -49.44 -17.82 -1.26
N LEU A 814 -49.80 -18.00 -2.53
CA LEU A 814 -49.91 -19.31 -3.15
C LEU A 814 -48.57 -20.05 -3.14
N LEU A 815 -47.46 -19.34 -3.42
CA LEU A 815 -46.13 -19.93 -3.31
C LEU A 815 -45.85 -20.40 -1.88
N TRP A 816 -46.15 -19.59 -0.87
CA TRP A 816 -45.97 -19.99 0.53
C TRP A 816 -46.81 -21.21 0.90
N ASP A 817 -48.10 -21.21 0.56
CA ASP A 817 -49.05 -22.27 0.91
C ASP A 817 -48.69 -23.61 0.25
N MET A 818 -48.26 -23.57 -1.02
CA MET A 818 -47.87 -24.78 -1.75
C MET A 818 -46.51 -25.37 -1.34
N ASN A 819 -45.67 -24.57 -0.67
CA ASN A 819 -44.38 -25.03 -0.11
C ASN A 819 -44.51 -25.42 1.38
N GLN A 820 -45.72 -25.58 1.90
CA GLN A 820 -45.90 -26.19 3.23
C GLN A 820 -45.79 -27.72 3.14
N PRO A 821 -45.32 -28.38 4.22
CA PRO A 821 -45.27 -29.84 4.28
C PRO A 821 -46.65 -30.46 4.00
N ASN A 822 -46.65 -31.62 3.36
CA ASN A 822 -47.89 -32.36 3.09
C ASN A 822 -48.49 -32.94 4.39
N SER A 823 -49.65 -33.60 4.29
CA SER A 823 -50.32 -34.24 5.43
C SER A 823 -49.46 -35.30 6.14
N ASP A 824 -48.45 -35.83 5.46
CA ASP A 824 -47.52 -36.84 5.99
C ASP A 824 -46.23 -36.21 6.56
N GLY A 825 -46.16 -34.87 6.61
CA GLY A 825 -44.99 -34.13 7.10
C GLY A 825 -43.81 -34.09 6.13
N ILE A 826 -44.02 -34.46 4.87
CA ILE A 826 -42.99 -34.44 3.82
C ILE A 826 -42.97 -33.07 3.15
N ASP A 827 -41.79 -32.48 3.07
CA ASP A 827 -41.60 -31.19 2.40
C ASP A 827 -41.97 -31.26 0.91
N ARG A 828 -42.62 -30.21 0.42
CA ARG A 828 -42.90 -30.03 -1.00
C ARG A 828 -42.33 -28.70 -1.45
N TYR A 829 -41.76 -28.68 -2.64
CA TYR A 829 -41.24 -27.46 -3.25
C TYR A 829 -41.91 -27.19 -4.59
N THR A 830 -42.47 -25.99 -4.74
CA THR A 830 -43.29 -25.63 -5.91
C THR A 830 -42.71 -24.45 -6.68
N ILE A 831 -42.66 -24.58 -8.00
CA ILE A 831 -42.38 -23.50 -8.95
C ILE A 831 -43.70 -23.00 -9.51
N ILE A 832 -43.95 -21.69 -9.43
CA ILE A 832 -45.16 -21.06 -9.95
C ILE A 832 -44.81 -20.14 -11.12
N ILE A 833 -45.36 -20.44 -12.31
CA ILE A 833 -45.14 -19.68 -13.54
C ILE A 833 -46.44 -19.00 -13.96
N GLN A 834 -46.50 -17.67 -13.79
CA GLN A 834 -47.64 -16.83 -14.19
C GLN A 834 -47.28 -15.95 -15.41
N GLY A 835 -46.00 -15.65 -15.63
CA GLY A 835 -45.53 -14.88 -16.77
C GLY A 835 -44.02 -14.96 -17.02
N GLY A 836 -43.51 -14.20 -17.99
CA GLY A 836 -42.10 -14.23 -18.39
C GLY A 836 -41.10 -13.88 -17.27
N ARG A 837 -41.50 -13.05 -16.28
CA ARG A 837 -40.65 -12.76 -15.11
C ARG A 837 -40.36 -14.00 -14.25
N ASP A 838 -41.31 -14.93 -14.19
CA ASP A 838 -41.15 -16.17 -13.42
C ASP A 838 -40.25 -17.17 -14.17
N ILE A 839 -40.20 -17.10 -15.51
CA ILE A 839 -39.24 -17.86 -16.32
C ILE A 839 -37.81 -17.36 -16.05
N VAL A 840 -37.59 -16.05 -16.01
CA VAL A 840 -36.28 -15.48 -15.64
C VAL A 840 -35.88 -15.89 -14.23
N ARG A 841 -36.84 -15.93 -13.30
CA ARG A 841 -36.60 -16.42 -11.94
C ARG A 841 -36.23 -17.90 -11.92
N LEU A 842 -36.89 -18.72 -12.74
CA LEU A 842 -36.55 -20.13 -12.90
C LEU A 842 -35.13 -20.30 -13.46
N GLN A 843 -34.73 -19.52 -14.47
CA GLN A 843 -33.36 -19.52 -14.99
C GLN A 843 -32.33 -19.19 -13.90
N ARG A 844 -32.62 -18.22 -13.02
CA ARG A 844 -31.77 -17.91 -11.86
C ARG A 844 -31.69 -19.05 -10.86
N ALA A 845 -32.80 -19.71 -10.56
CA ALA A 845 -32.80 -20.86 -9.65
C ALA A 845 -32.00 -22.05 -10.22
N ILE A 846 -32.08 -22.29 -11.53
CA ILE A 846 -31.25 -23.28 -12.23
C ILE A 846 -29.77 -22.90 -12.16
N MET A 847 -29.43 -21.64 -12.44
CA MET A 847 -28.05 -21.16 -12.37
C MET A 847 -27.49 -21.24 -10.94
N LEU A 848 -28.29 -20.86 -9.95
CA LEU A 848 -27.96 -20.97 -8.53
C LEU A 848 -27.59 -22.40 -8.15
N LYS A 849 -28.42 -23.38 -8.54
CA LYS A 849 -28.11 -24.80 -8.32
C LYS A 849 -26.75 -25.18 -8.89
N MET A 850 -26.46 -24.82 -10.13
CA MET A 850 -25.21 -25.19 -10.79
C MET A 850 -24.00 -24.52 -10.10
N ILE A 851 -24.13 -23.27 -9.68
CA ILE A 851 -23.09 -22.56 -8.94
C ILE A 851 -22.84 -23.24 -7.59
N VAL A 852 -23.89 -23.55 -6.83
CA VAL A 852 -23.75 -24.26 -5.54
C VAL A 852 -23.05 -25.61 -5.73
N GLN A 853 -23.44 -26.38 -6.76
CA GLN A 853 -22.82 -27.68 -7.07
C GLN A 853 -21.33 -27.56 -7.45
N LEU A 854 -20.95 -26.55 -8.24
CA LEU A 854 -19.56 -26.34 -8.65
C LEU A 854 -18.63 -25.92 -7.51
N ASN A 855 -19.17 -25.29 -6.46
CA ASN A 855 -18.40 -24.76 -5.34
C ASN A 855 -18.42 -25.67 -4.10
N GLY A 856 -18.62 -26.97 -4.31
CA GLY A 856 -18.54 -28.00 -3.26
C GLY A 856 -19.88 -28.38 -2.62
N GLY A 857 -21.01 -27.93 -3.16
CA GLY A 857 -22.35 -28.25 -2.65
C GLY A 857 -22.78 -27.40 -1.45
N GLU A 858 -23.94 -27.74 -0.88
CA GLU A 858 -24.56 -26.96 0.22
C GLU A 858 -23.71 -26.98 1.50
N GLU A 859 -23.13 -28.12 1.85
CA GLU A 859 -22.32 -28.28 3.07
C GLU A 859 -21.00 -27.48 3.03
N SER A 860 -20.51 -27.13 1.83
CA SER A 860 -19.28 -26.35 1.63
C SER A 860 -19.52 -24.84 1.70
N LEU A 861 -20.75 -24.40 1.42
CA LEU A 861 -21.13 -22.99 1.33
C LEU A 861 -21.95 -22.57 2.56
N SER A 862 -21.26 -22.41 3.68
CA SER A 862 -21.77 -21.81 4.92
C SER A 862 -21.58 -20.29 4.97
N LEU A 863 -22.22 -19.62 5.93
CA LEU A 863 -21.98 -18.18 6.18
C LEU A 863 -20.53 -17.89 6.56
N ASP A 864 -19.89 -18.79 7.31
CA ASP A 864 -18.48 -18.67 7.70
C ASP A 864 -17.55 -18.70 6.48
N ASN A 865 -17.87 -19.56 5.51
CA ASN A 865 -17.08 -19.70 4.28
C ASN A 865 -17.56 -18.76 3.16
N PHE A 866 -18.61 -17.95 3.35
CA PHE A 866 -19.11 -17.01 2.34
C PHE A 866 -18.64 -15.58 2.64
N SER A 867 -17.34 -15.34 2.44
CA SER A 867 -16.69 -14.08 2.84
C SER A 867 -16.13 -13.26 1.68
N ILE A 868 -15.91 -11.97 1.94
CA ILE A 868 -15.45 -10.98 0.95
C ILE A 868 -14.09 -11.38 0.38
N GLY A 869 -14.06 -11.52 -0.95
CA GLY A 869 -12.88 -11.84 -1.71
C GLY A 869 -12.74 -13.32 -2.07
N LYS A 870 -13.64 -14.19 -1.59
CA LYS A 870 -13.74 -15.58 -2.06
C LYS A 870 -14.19 -15.61 -3.52
N ILE A 871 -13.68 -16.57 -4.26
CA ILE A 871 -14.01 -16.80 -5.66
C ILE A 871 -15.10 -17.86 -5.73
N LEU A 872 -16.18 -17.57 -6.45
CA LEU A 872 -17.27 -18.48 -6.77
C LEU A 872 -17.22 -18.85 -8.24
N HIS A 873 -17.01 -20.13 -8.52
CA HIS A 873 -17.00 -20.64 -9.88
C HIS A 873 -18.42 -20.70 -10.46
N THR A 874 -18.56 -20.41 -11.75
CA THR A 874 -19.83 -20.45 -12.47
C THR A 874 -19.73 -21.29 -13.72
N PRO A 875 -20.79 -21.99 -14.11
CA PRO A 875 -20.75 -22.89 -15.27
C PRO A 875 -20.68 -22.10 -16.59
N GLU A 876 -19.88 -22.62 -17.53
CA GLU A 876 -20.04 -22.29 -18.94
C GLU A 876 -21.18 -23.12 -19.52
N LEU A 877 -22.20 -22.45 -20.04
CA LEU A 877 -23.29 -23.06 -20.77
C LEU A 877 -23.24 -22.56 -22.21
N GLY A 878 -23.03 -23.48 -23.16
CA GLY A 878 -23.25 -23.19 -24.57
C GLY A 878 -24.73 -22.92 -24.87
N SER A 879 -25.02 -22.24 -25.98
CA SER A 879 -26.39 -21.96 -26.44
C SER A 879 -27.26 -23.21 -26.60
N ASP A 880 -26.63 -24.37 -26.75
CA ASP A 880 -27.27 -25.67 -26.95
C ASP A 880 -27.48 -26.49 -25.66
N ALA A 881 -27.02 -26.01 -24.50
CA ALA A 881 -27.12 -26.76 -23.26
C ALA A 881 -28.58 -26.97 -22.83
N VAL A 882 -28.90 -28.21 -22.44
CA VAL A 882 -30.21 -28.60 -21.90
C VAL A 882 -30.13 -28.61 -20.37
N THR A 883 -31.09 -27.95 -19.71
CA THR A 883 -31.12 -27.84 -18.24
C THR A 883 -32.38 -28.50 -17.68
N VAL A 884 -32.26 -29.13 -16.50
CA VAL A 884 -33.33 -29.92 -15.88
C VAL A 884 -33.91 -29.16 -14.69
N ILE A 885 -35.25 -29.15 -14.59
CA ILE A 885 -35.96 -28.75 -13.38
C ILE A 885 -36.10 -29.98 -12.46
N ASP A 886 -35.64 -29.86 -11.23
CA ASP A 886 -35.84 -30.86 -10.18
C ASP A 886 -36.18 -30.21 -8.83
N ALA A 887 -36.27 -31.04 -7.78
CA ALA A 887 -36.67 -30.60 -6.46
C ALA A 887 -35.74 -29.54 -5.86
N ASP A 888 -34.43 -29.61 -6.14
CA ASP A 888 -33.47 -28.59 -5.69
C ASP A 888 -33.73 -27.25 -6.39
N VAL A 889 -33.99 -27.25 -7.71
CA VAL A 889 -34.37 -26.02 -8.43
C VAL A 889 -35.66 -25.42 -7.85
N ALA A 890 -36.65 -26.25 -7.52
CA ALA A 890 -37.88 -25.78 -6.90
C ALA A 890 -37.65 -25.20 -5.50
N ARG A 891 -36.78 -25.84 -4.70
CA ARG A 891 -36.37 -25.35 -3.38
C ARG A 891 -35.66 -24.00 -3.49
N TYR A 892 -34.68 -23.86 -4.39
CA TYR A 892 -34.01 -22.58 -4.62
C TYR A 892 -34.97 -21.49 -5.13
N PHE A 893 -35.94 -21.85 -5.97
CA PHE A 893 -36.97 -20.92 -6.45
C PHE A 893 -37.81 -20.36 -5.29
N PHE A 894 -38.19 -21.21 -4.34
CA PHE A 894 -38.93 -20.81 -3.14
C PHE A 894 -38.06 -20.03 -2.15
N HIS A 895 -36.92 -20.60 -1.74
CA HIS A 895 -36.00 -20.01 -0.77
C HIS A 895 -35.52 -18.63 -1.17
N THR A 896 -35.21 -18.41 -2.45
CA THR A 896 -34.70 -17.11 -2.87
C THR A 896 -35.79 -16.04 -2.83
N GLU A 897 -37.06 -16.33 -3.11
CA GLU A 897 -38.11 -15.32 -3.10
C GLU A 897 -38.63 -15.00 -1.69
N LEU A 898 -38.92 -16.04 -0.90
CA LEU A 898 -39.51 -15.92 0.43
C LEU A 898 -38.47 -16.22 1.53
N TYR A 899 -37.21 -15.86 1.29
CA TYR A 899 -36.06 -16.21 2.15
C TYR A 899 -36.27 -15.82 3.62
N TYR A 900 -36.83 -14.64 3.87
CA TYR A 900 -37.04 -14.13 5.24
C TYR A 900 -38.09 -14.94 6.01
N ALA A 901 -39.19 -15.32 5.36
CA ALA A 901 -40.22 -16.14 5.99
C ALA A 901 -39.72 -17.59 6.15
N ALA A 902 -39.00 -18.11 5.15
CA ALA A 902 -38.44 -19.46 5.17
C ALA A 902 -37.40 -19.64 6.28
N ILE A 903 -36.47 -18.68 6.45
CA ILE A 903 -35.46 -18.78 7.51
C ILE A 903 -36.06 -18.67 8.91
N ILE A 904 -37.04 -17.79 9.13
CA ILE A 904 -37.71 -17.68 10.42
C ILE A 904 -38.40 -19.00 10.76
N LYS A 905 -39.15 -19.56 9.80
CA LYS A 905 -39.81 -20.85 9.97
C LYS A 905 -38.79 -21.96 10.29
N ARG A 906 -37.68 -22.02 9.55
CA ARG A 906 -36.62 -23.01 9.77
C ARG A 906 -36.03 -22.89 11.18
N ILE A 907 -35.70 -21.67 11.60
CA ILE A 907 -35.20 -21.39 12.95
C ILE A 907 -36.23 -21.84 14.00
N GLU A 908 -37.50 -21.49 13.84
CA GLU A 908 -38.56 -21.88 14.79
C GLU A 908 -38.74 -23.40 14.87
N GLU A 909 -38.68 -24.10 13.73
CA GLU A 909 -38.74 -25.56 13.67
C GLU A 909 -37.55 -26.21 14.36
N THR A 910 -36.32 -25.75 14.07
CA THR A 910 -35.11 -26.25 14.74
C THR A 910 -35.14 -25.99 16.24
N LEU A 911 -35.56 -24.80 16.67
CA LEU A 911 -35.68 -24.47 18.09
C LEU A 911 -36.70 -25.37 18.79
N LYS A 912 -37.83 -25.66 18.14
CA LYS A 912 -38.84 -26.58 18.67
C LYS A 912 -38.28 -28.01 18.79
N LEU A 913 -37.58 -28.50 17.76
CA LEU A 913 -36.90 -29.79 17.82
C LEU A 913 -35.85 -29.83 18.93
N PHE A 914 -35.16 -28.73 19.16
CA PHE A 914 -34.17 -28.60 20.22
C PHE A 914 -34.80 -28.63 21.61
N ASP A 915 -35.93 -27.94 21.79
CA ASP A 915 -36.73 -28.00 23.02
C ASP A 915 -37.21 -29.43 23.29
N ASP A 916 -37.76 -30.10 22.26
CA ASP A 916 -38.21 -31.50 22.34
C ASP A 916 -37.04 -32.46 22.67
N ALA A 917 -35.84 -32.19 22.14
CA ALA A 917 -34.63 -32.98 22.40
C ALA A 917 -34.07 -32.75 23.81
N ILE A 918 -34.13 -31.53 24.35
CA ILE A 918 -33.75 -31.23 25.73
C ILE A 918 -34.68 -31.94 26.73
N ASP A 919 -35.95 -32.11 26.40
CA ASP A 919 -36.91 -32.80 27.26
C ASP A 919 -36.67 -34.32 27.31
N ASP A 920 -35.79 -34.88 26.46
CA ASP A 920 -35.39 -36.29 26.52
C ASP A 920 -34.48 -36.56 27.74
N PRO A 921 -34.85 -37.53 28.61
CA PRO A 921 -34.03 -37.89 29.79
C PRO A 921 -32.58 -38.27 29.47
N SER A 922 -32.31 -38.75 28.26
CA SER A 922 -30.97 -39.12 27.80
C SER A 922 -30.08 -37.93 27.48
N VAL A 923 -30.66 -36.76 27.17
CA VAL A 923 -29.95 -35.50 26.96
C VAL A 923 -29.79 -34.75 28.27
N GLN A 924 -30.83 -34.76 29.13
CA GLN A 924 -30.81 -34.06 30.42
C GLN A 924 -29.69 -34.49 31.36
N MET A 925 -29.21 -35.74 31.27
CA MET A 925 -28.08 -36.20 32.10
C MET A 925 -26.76 -35.47 31.83
N TYR A 926 -26.67 -34.77 30.70
CA TYR A 926 -25.50 -34.00 30.28
C TYR A 926 -25.65 -32.48 30.53
N LEU A 927 -26.77 -32.03 31.11
CA LEU A 927 -26.98 -30.64 31.53
C LEU A 927 -26.64 -30.48 33.02
N GLU A 928 -26.04 -29.35 33.41
CA GLU A 928 -25.77 -29.06 34.82
C GLU A 928 -27.08 -28.95 35.64
N PRO A 929 -27.13 -29.45 36.89
CA PRO A 929 -28.31 -29.39 37.74
C PRO A 929 -28.63 -27.93 38.12
N GLY A 930 -29.52 -27.29 37.34
CA GLY A 930 -29.90 -25.89 37.48
C GLY A 930 -30.14 -25.18 36.15
N ALA A 931 -29.58 -25.69 35.04
CA ALA A 931 -29.73 -25.15 33.68
C ALA A 931 -31.10 -25.51 33.03
N ASN A 932 -32.12 -25.79 33.84
CA ASN A 932 -33.42 -26.24 33.34
C ASN A 932 -34.39 -25.06 33.20
N ARG A 933 -34.77 -24.77 31.95
CA ARG A 933 -35.96 -24.01 31.49
C ARG A 933 -36.10 -22.56 31.96
N ALA A 934 -35.57 -22.18 33.13
CA ALA A 934 -35.69 -20.86 33.74
C ALA A 934 -34.87 -19.78 33.04
N ASP A 935 -33.83 -20.16 32.28
CA ASP A 935 -33.07 -19.25 31.41
C ASP A 935 -33.66 -19.16 29.98
N LEU A 936 -34.62 -20.04 29.64
CA LEU A 936 -35.28 -20.13 28.32
C LEU A 936 -36.66 -19.45 28.28
N GLU A 937 -37.36 -19.34 29.41
CA GLU A 937 -38.58 -18.50 29.60
C GLU A 937 -38.23 -17.01 29.79
#